data_AF-A0A9E3HCB4-F1
#
_entry.id   AF-A0A9E3HCB4-F1
#
_cell.length_a   1.000
_cell.length_b   1.000
_cell.length_c   1.000
_cell.angle_alpha   90.00
_cell.angle_beta   90.00
_cell.angle_gamma   90.00
#
_symmetry.space_group_name_H-M   'P 1'
#
loop_
_entity.id
_entity.type
_entity.pdbx_description
1 polymer ?
#
loop_
_entity_poly.entity_id
_entity_poly.type
_entity_poly.pdbx_seq_one_letter_code
_entity_poly.pdbx_strand_id
1 'polypeptide(L)'
;MNNTKSLLTDSCESYNQSHLLLLSAKTEFILDKLSDNVAKFIKENSQINIADLAYSLQTNQQEFDYRRMLVCRDIKDAIHLLTNRDSERVFSQSTQGSPNTVVFMFPGLGEQYINMAQQLYQFEPTFRQHIIHCSEILKPLLGVDVREILYPKGTKIEPNSQANSLIADISSTFNLRQMLRRTQVEVDTNAQKLNQTDIAQPALFVIEYALAQMWMVWGVKPQMLIGYSLGEYVAACLAGVLSLEDALTLVVKRSQLIQSLPTGAMLAVALSELEIQPILTEGIYLSALNGPTLSVIAGSVEAVAKLEQQLISDGIACRQIQTSHAFHSPTMEEILEPFIELVKTFNLKSPKIPYISNVTGKWITAEEATDPNYWGQHLCQPVRFADGLETLLEVPGHILLEVGPGQTLGSITLQHPANTKINQPLVLSSLPNYYSNQSEFAFVLNTLGKLWLTGLSINWFDFYNQQHCRTLALPADLFEAQQKEVEPKQEESSSDRLFLKEQDFSEVTQHERLRLNLQNSYVAPRNNIERKIVEIWQQIFNLKQIGVYDNFFNLGGHSLIAIQMINKIRQNLKLEISLGTIFTNLNVADLATFVAKELLIENNTSQQEDLEALSAISHQIDTDKQVVNWLNYKLINGLEIFHQNKAETEHFYEDIYENRVYAKNGITFNPGDYIFDVGANIGLFTLFADQECDNATIYTFEPSPPTFNILKANTSKCRGNIKLFNCGLSNVDKTITLTFYPNSSGMSSFYPNEEEEKQVLKAIILNKKQAGMLEMEQVLQYTDELLEERFKSQSFNCSVRTISGIIEENNVKRIDMLKIDVQKSEFDVLLGINEHDWPKIRQIVIEVHDESNRLAQVNFLLKAKGYDVLIEQDNLYAATNIHNVYAVRNLMM
;
A
#
# COMPACT_ATOMS: atom_id res chain seq x y z
N MET A 1 52.82 3.13 23.67
CA MET A 1 52.30 1.79 23.33
C MET A 1 50.78 1.85 23.42
N ASN A 2 50.16 1.66 22.26
CA ASN A 2 48.80 1.22 21.97
C ASN A 2 47.63 1.91 22.67
N ASN A 3 47.09 2.92 21.99
CA ASN A 3 45.65 3.16 21.93
C ASN A 3 45.30 3.34 20.45
N THR A 4 45.08 2.22 19.77
CA THR A 4 44.76 2.17 18.34
C THR A 4 43.25 2.14 18.17
N LYS A 5 42.78 3.16 17.45
CA LYS A 5 41.46 3.30 16.84
C LYS A 5 40.86 1.96 16.38
N SER A 6 39.69 1.63 16.89
CA SER A 6 38.68 0.84 16.16
C SER A 6 37.71 1.84 15.53
N LEU A 7 38.04 2.23 14.30
CA LEU A 7 37.23 3.06 13.38
C LEU A 7 37.05 2.20 12.11
N LEU A 8 36.38 1.05 12.22
CA LEU A 8 36.11 0.17 11.10
C LEU A 8 34.88 -0.73 11.40
N THR A 9 33.70 -0.13 11.51
CA THR A 9 32.40 -0.78 11.22
C THR A 9 31.36 0.31 10.90
N ASP A 10 31.65 1.17 9.92
CA ASP A 10 30.60 1.88 9.17
C ASP A 10 30.31 1.03 7.92
N SER A 11 29.73 -0.15 8.13
CA SER A 11 29.04 -0.88 7.07
C SER A 11 27.65 -0.26 6.91
N CYS A 12 27.17 -0.24 5.67
CA CYS A 12 25.89 0.31 5.21
C CYS A 12 24.66 -0.42 5.80
N GLU A 13 24.58 -0.53 7.12
CA GLU A 13 23.48 -1.10 7.91
C GLU A 13 22.84 0.03 8.73
N SER A 14 22.13 0.92 8.05
CA SER A 14 21.24 1.87 8.73
C SER A 14 19.88 1.88 8.03
N TYR A 15 18.88 1.30 8.68
CA TYR A 15 17.45 1.37 8.41
C TYR A 15 16.96 0.94 7.01
N ASN A 16 16.54 -0.33 6.88
CA ASN A 16 15.48 -0.82 5.98
C ASN A 16 15.45 -0.20 4.55
N GLN A 17 16.59 -0.16 3.87
CA GLN A 17 16.69 0.42 2.52
C GLN A 17 16.26 -0.60 1.47
N SER A 18 15.45 -0.16 0.50
CA SER A 18 15.16 -0.94 -0.70
C SER A 18 16.30 -0.84 -1.70
N HIS A 19 16.52 -1.89 -2.49
CA HIS A 19 17.60 -2.00 -3.45
C HIS A 19 17.06 -2.34 -4.85
N LEU A 20 17.56 -1.65 -5.88
CA LEU A 20 17.20 -1.87 -7.28
C LEU A 20 18.18 -2.86 -7.91
N LEU A 21 17.72 -4.06 -8.27
CA LEU A 21 18.51 -5.01 -9.06
C LEU A 21 18.08 -4.96 -10.52
N LEU A 22 19.06 -4.85 -11.41
CA LEU A 22 18.87 -4.76 -12.86
C LEU A 22 19.60 -5.89 -13.56
N LEU A 23 18.92 -6.56 -14.48
CA LEU A 23 19.45 -7.65 -15.29
C LEU A 23 19.12 -7.37 -16.75
N SER A 24 20.06 -7.58 -17.66
CA SER A 24 19.79 -7.48 -19.10
C SER A 24 20.42 -8.63 -19.87
N ALA A 25 19.82 -9.01 -21.01
CA ALA A 25 20.32 -10.07 -21.89
C ALA A 25 19.94 -9.85 -23.35
N LYS A 26 20.58 -10.61 -24.25
CA LYS A 26 20.32 -10.57 -25.71
C LYS A 26 18.96 -11.12 -26.12
N THR A 27 18.35 -11.98 -25.29
CA THR A 27 17.02 -12.57 -25.52
C THR A 27 16.30 -12.75 -24.18
N GLU A 28 14.97 -12.79 -24.22
CA GLU A 28 14.14 -13.07 -23.04
C GLU A 28 14.49 -14.41 -22.36
N PHE A 29 14.74 -15.45 -23.15
CA PHE A 29 15.16 -16.76 -22.62
C PHE A 29 16.49 -16.69 -21.84
N ILE A 30 17.45 -15.89 -22.31
CA ILE A 30 18.72 -15.72 -21.59
C ILE A 30 18.51 -14.86 -20.34
N LEU A 31 17.60 -13.89 -20.37
CA LEU A 31 17.25 -13.06 -19.21
C LEU A 31 16.66 -13.89 -18.07
N ASP A 32 15.81 -14.86 -18.41
CA ASP A 32 15.25 -15.83 -17.46
C ASP A 32 16.34 -16.69 -16.82
N LYS A 33 17.24 -17.26 -17.64
CA LYS A 33 18.38 -18.02 -17.12
C LYS A 33 19.29 -17.17 -16.23
N LEU A 34 19.55 -15.93 -16.62
CA LEU A 34 20.34 -15.00 -15.81
C LEU A 34 19.68 -14.74 -14.45
N SER A 35 18.36 -14.58 -14.43
CA SER A 35 17.60 -14.40 -13.19
C SER A 35 17.73 -15.61 -12.26
N ASP A 36 17.60 -16.82 -12.81
CA ASP A 36 17.75 -18.08 -12.07
C ASP A 36 19.19 -18.26 -11.55
N ASN A 37 20.19 -17.92 -12.37
CA ASN A 37 21.61 -17.98 -12.01
C ASN A 37 21.95 -17.01 -10.88
N VAL A 38 21.46 -15.76 -10.96
CA VAL A 38 21.66 -14.77 -9.90
C VAL A 38 20.97 -15.21 -8.62
N ALA A 39 19.72 -15.72 -8.68
CA ALA A 39 19.04 -16.26 -7.51
C ALA A 39 19.83 -17.42 -6.86
N LYS A 40 20.41 -18.31 -7.66
CA LYS A 40 21.26 -19.40 -7.19
C LYS A 40 22.55 -18.87 -6.55
N PHE A 41 23.24 -17.94 -7.19
CA PHE A 41 24.46 -17.34 -6.67
C PHE A 41 24.24 -16.66 -5.31
N ILE A 42 23.15 -15.91 -5.17
CA ILE A 42 22.79 -15.28 -3.88
C ILE A 42 22.51 -16.35 -2.81
N LYS A 43 21.80 -17.43 -3.15
CA LYS A 43 21.54 -18.57 -2.22
C LYS A 43 22.83 -19.23 -1.75
N GLU A 44 23.79 -19.41 -2.64
CA GLU A 44 25.09 -20.03 -2.35
C GLU A 44 26.05 -19.09 -1.59
N ASN A 45 25.81 -17.78 -1.66
CA ASN A 45 26.65 -16.74 -1.05
C ASN A 45 25.81 -15.81 -0.15
N SER A 46 25.09 -16.36 0.83
CA SER A 46 24.14 -15.63 1.67
C SER A 46 24.73 -14.49 2.54
N GLN A 47 26.05 -14.36 2.58
CA GLN A 47 26.78 -13.30 3.32
C GLN A 47 27.06 -12.05 2.48
N ILE A 48 26.71 -12.04 1.18
CA ILE A 48 26.95 -10.86 0.33
C ILE A 48 26.09 -9.69 0.77
N ASN A 49 26.63 -8.48 0.67
CA ASN A 49 25.83 -7.28 0.84
C ASN A 49 24.99 -7.04 -0.42
N ILE A 50 23.67 -6.83 -0.25
CA ILE A 50 22.74 -6.66 -1.37
C ILE A 50 22.97 -5.34 -2.14
N ALA A 51 23.45 -4.28 -1.49
CA ALA A 51 23.81 -3.03 -2.13
C ALA A 51 25.05 -3.20 -3.01
N ASP A 52 26.06 -3.95 -2.54
CA ASP A 52 27.25 -4.29 -3.33
C ASP A 52 26.87 -5.14 -4.56
N LEU A 53 25.90 -6.05 -4.41
CA LEU A 53 25.36 -6.80 -5.55
C LEU A 53 24.66 -5.89 -6.56
N ALA A 54 23.75 -5.02 -6.11
CA ALA A 54 23.05 -4.05 -6.95
C ALA A 54 24.04 -3.19 -7.74
N TYR A 55 25.00 -2.59 -7.03
CA TYR A 55 26.08 -1.81 -7.60
C TYR A 55 26.85 -2.58 -8.68
N SER A 56 27.22 -3.83 -8.38
CA SER A 56 28.00 -4.66 -9.31
C SER A 56 27.21 -5.06 -10.55
N LEU A 57 25.92 -5.37 -10.42
CA LEU A 57 25.06 -5.68 -11.56
C LEU A 57 24.88 -4.46 -12.48
N GLN A 58 24.85 -3.25 -11.91
CA GLN A 58 24.61 -2.00 -12.65
C GLN A 58 25.86 -1.40 -13.28
N THR A 59 27.03 -1.56 -12.65
CA THR A 59 28.27 -0.91 -13.10
C THR A 59 29.20 -1.80 -13.92
N ASN A 60 29.12 -3.13 -13.75
CA ASN A 60 30.04 -4.07 -14.40
C ASN A 60 29.46 -4.81 -15.61
N GLN A 61 28.18 -4.63 -15.94
CA GLN A 61 27.54 -5.40 -17.01
C GLN A 61 27.36 -4.58 -18.27
N GLN A 62 27.56 -5.24 -19.40
CA GLN A 62 27.08 -4.73 -20.67
C GLN A 62 25.54 -4.72 -20.65
N GLU A 63 24.93 -3.57 -20.94
CA GLU A 63 23.48 -3.46 -21.07
C GLU A 63 23.01 -4.02 -22.42
N PHE A 64 21.98 -4.86 -22.39
CA PHE A 64 21.31 -5.42 -23.57
C PHE A 64 19.85 -4.95 -23.68
N ASP A 65 19.21 -5.29 -24.81
CA ASP A 65 17.85 -4.84 -25.14
C ASP A 65 16.75 -5.50 -24.30
N TYR A 66 16.90 -6.77 -23.90
CA TYR A 66 15.93 -7.41 -22.99
C TYR A 66 16.33 -7.12 -21.56
N ARG A 67 15.52 -6.35 -20.85
CA ARG A 67 15.83 -5.79 -19.53
C ARG A 67 14.83 -6.29 -18.49
N ARG A 68 15.29 -6.49 -17.27
CA ARG A 68 14.48 -6.85 -16.09
C ARG A 68 14.93 -6.03 -14.88
N MET A 69 13.96 -5.49 -14.15
CA MET A 69 14.18 -4.80 -12.88
C MET A 69 13.38 -5.45 -11.77
N LEU A 70 13.92 -5.39 -10.55
CA LEU A 70 13.18 -5.65 -9.31
C LEU A 70 13.67 -4.72 -8.20
N VAL A 71 12.76 -4.33 -7.30
CA VAL A 71 13.09 -3.60 -6.07
C VAL A 71 12.89 -4.54 -4.88
N CYS A 72 13.96 -4.89 -4.19
CA CYS A 72 13.96 -5.83 -3.07
C CYS A 72 14.42 -5.17 -1.77
N ARG A 73 13.93 -5.65 -0.63
CA ARG A 73 14.32 -5.14 0.70
C ARG A 73 15.56 -5.82 1.25
N ASP A 74 15.72 -7.10 0.96
CA ASP A 74 16.83 -7.91 1.45
C ASP A 74 17.13 -9.09 0.50
N ILE A 75 18.09 -9.91 0.89
CA ILE A 75 18.51 -11.11 0.15
C ILE A 75 17.36 -12.12 -0.02
N LYS A 76 16.53 -12.34 1.01
CA LYS A 76 15.43 -13.32 0.95
C LYS A 76 14.37 -12.85 -0.05
N ASP A 77 14.03 -11.57 0.01
CA ASP A 77 13.10 -10.89 -0.89
C ASP A 77 13.65 -10.92 -2.33
N ALA A 78 14.94 -10.62 -2.55
CA ALA A 78 15.58 -10.71 -3.87
C ALA A 78 15.51 -12.12 -4.46
N ILE A 79 15.82 -13.15 -3.67
CA ILE A 79 15.74 -14.56 -4.07
C ILE A 79 14.31 -14.92 -4.49
N HIS A 80 13.32 -14.53 -3.67
CA HIS A 80 11.91 -14.79 -3.94
C HIS A 80 11.47 -14.16 -5.27
N LEU A 81 11.77 -12.88 -5.46
CA LEU A 81 11.41 -12.12 -6.66
C LEU A 81 12.09 -12.67 -7.91
N LEU A 82 13.39 -12.98 -7.87
CA LEU A 82 14.11 -13.55 -9.01
C LEU A 82 13.59 -14.95 -9.39
N THR A 83 13.23 -15.78 -8.40
CA THR A 83 12.77 -17.15 -8.62
C THR A 83 11.32 -17.18 -9.12
N ASN A 84 10.42 -16.44 -8.49
CA ASN A 84 8.98 -16.51 -8.75
C ASN A 84 8.52 -15.51 -9.82
N ARG A 85 9.32 -14.48 -10.10
CA ARG A 85 9.03 -13.43 -11.09
C ARG A 85 7.66 -12.80 -10.85
N ASP A 86 7.43 -12.42 -9.59
CA ASP A 86 6.21 -11.78 -9.15
C ASP A 86 5.89 -10.58 -10.04
N SER A 87 4.79 -10.65 -10.79
CA SER A 87 4.44 -9.65 -11.79
C SER A 87 4.11 -8.28 -11.19
N GLU A 88 3.92 -8.18 -9.87
CA GLU A 88 3.69 -6.90 -9.19
C GLU A 88 4.98 -6.13 -8.86
N ARG A 89 6.12 -6.83 -8.80
CA ARG A 89 7.40 -6.29 -8.31
C ARG A 89 8.58 -6.55 -9.24
N VAL A 90 8.41 -7.40 -10.24
CA VAL A 90 9.42 -7.74 -11.27
C VAL A 90 8.88 -7.34 -12.63
N PHE A 91 9.55 -6.38 -13.26
CA PHE A 91 9.16 -5.85 -14.57
C PHE A 91 10.21 -6.21 -15.60
N SER A 92 9.79 -6.70 -16.77
CA SER A 92 10.68 -7.03 -17.88
C SER A 92 10.17 -6.39 -19.17
N GLN A 93 11.07 -5.92 -20.03
CA GLN A 93 10.71 -5.23 -21.27
C GLN A 93 11.86 -5.32 -22.29
N SER A 94 11.52 -5.30 -23.58
CA SER A 94 12.50 -5.02 -24.64
C SER A 94 12.59 -3.52 -24.90
N THR A 95 13.81 -3.00 -25.05
CA THR A 95 14.06 -1.59 -25.43
C THR A 95 13.54 -1.26 -26.83
N GLN A 96 13.25 -2.26 -27.67
CA GLN A 96 12.84 -2.03 -29.06
C GLN A 96 11.52 -1.27 -29.17
N GLY A 97 11.59 -0.10 -29.81
CA GLY A 97 10.49 0.81 -30.01
C GLY A 97 10.00 1.50 -28.73
N SER A 98 10.70 1.36 -27.61
CA SER A 98 10.35 2.02 -26.35
C SER A 98 10.48 3.55 -26.47
N PRO A 99 9.67 4.31 -25.71
CA PRO A 99 9.77 5.77 -25.69
C PRO A 99 11.15 6.20 -25.16
N ASN A 100 11.72 7.26 -25.73
CA ASN A 100 13.07 7.72 -25.41
C ASN A 100 13.17 9.25 -25.16
N THR A 101 12.06 9.97 -25.30
CA THR A 101 12.01 11.41 -25.10
C THR A 101 11.40 11.69 -23.74
N VAL A 102 12.22 12.13 -22.78
CA VAL A 102 11.81 12.46 -21.43
C VAL A 102 11.23 13.87 -21.38
N VAL A 103 10.04 13.98 -20.79
CA VAL A 103 9.37 15.23 -20.50
C VAL A 103 9.16 15.30 -19.00
N PHE A 104 9.52 16.43 -18.37
CA PHE A 104 9.16 16.68 -16.98
C PHE A 104 7.85 17.44 -16.91
N MET A 105 6.93 16.94 -16.10
CA MET A 105 5.67 17.58 -15.75
C MET A 105 5.75 18.11 -14.32
N PHE A 106 5.51 19.39 -14.12
CA PHE A 106 5.56 20.02 -12.79
C PHE A 106 4.16 20.35 -12.31
N PRO A 107 3.69 19.77 -11.18
CA PRO A 107 2.37 20.06 -10.65
C PRO A 107 2.24 21.51 -10.17
N GLY A 108 1.03 21.88 -9.76
CA GLY A 108 0.75 23.17 -9.16
C GLY A 108 0.30 23.04 -7.72
N LEU A 109 -0.23 24.14 -7.18
CA LEU A 109 -0.72 24.19 -5.81
C LEU A 109 -1.90 23.20 -5.60
N GLY A 110 -1.92 22.52 -4.45
CA GLY A 110 -3.02 21.64 -4.03
C GLY A 110 -2.62 20.20 -3.73
N GLU A 111 -1.37 19.82 -3.98
CA GLU A 111 -0.83 18.47 -3.68
C GLU A 111 0.30 18.50 -2.64
N GLN A 112 0.56 19.64 -2.02
CA GLN A 112 1.54 19.75 -0.93
C GLN A 112 1.02 19.10 0.36
N TYR A 113 1.90 18.39 1.06
CA TYR A 113 1.62 17.81 2.37
C TYR A 113 2.88 17.86 3.26
N ILE A 114 2.69 17.80 4.58
CA ILE A 114 3.82 17.80 5.53
C ILE A 114 4.62 16.51 5.35
N ASN A 115 5.95 16.59 5.48
CA ASN A 115 6.88 15.48 5.27
C ASN A 115 6.91 14.95 3.83
N MET A 116 6.41 15.67 2.83
CA MET A 116 6.63 15.29 1.42
C MET A 116 8.12 15.19 1.09
N ALA A 117 8.52 14.08 0.46
CA ALA A 117 9.91 13.74 0.13
C ALA A 117 10.84 13.67 1.35
N GLN A 118 10.33 13.42 2.55
CA GLN A 118 11.13 13.40 3.77
C GLN A 118 12.20 12.29 3.74
N GLN A 119 11.89 11.10 3.21
CA GLN A 119 12.88 10.02 3.10
C GLN A 119 13.99 10.42 2.12
N LEU A 120 13.65 11.10 1.02
CA LEU A 120 14.66 11.61 0.08
C LEU A 120 15.53 12.68 0.72
N TYR A 121 14.96 13.60 1.51
CA TYR A 121 15.73 14.59 2.26
C TYR A 121 16.72 13.92 3.24
N GLN A 122 16.30 12.81 3.88
CA GLN A 122 17.14 12.07 4.81
C GLN A 122 18.24 11.26 4.11
N PHE A 123 17.91 10.55 3.03
CA PHE A 123 18.78 9.52 2.48
C PHE A 123 19.44 9.88 1.15
N GLU A 124 18.85 10.76 0.33
CA GLU A 124 19.38 11.13 -0.99
C GLU A 124 20.15 12.46 -0.94
N PRO A 125 21.50 12.44 -1.04
CA PRO A 125 22.31 13.63 -0.81
C PRO A 125 22.09 14.73 -1.84
N THR A 126 21.88 14.39 -3.11
CA THR A 126 21.67 15.37 -4.18
C THR A 126 20.40 16.17 -3.90
N PHE A 127 19.30 15.47 -3.63
CA PHE A 127 18.03 16.08 -3.26
C PHE A 127 18.20 16.98 -2.02
N ARG A 128 18.80 16.46 -0.95
CA ARG A 128 19.05 17.21 0.28
C ARG A 128 19.86 18.50 0.05
N GLN A 129 20.92 18.43 -0.76
CA GLN A 129 21.76 19.60 -1.06
C GLN A 129 20.96 20.71 -1.75
N HIS A 130 20.10 20.37 -2.72
CA HIS A 130 19.23 21.34 -3.38
C HIS A 130 18.16 21.91 -2.44
N ILE A 131 17.56 21.08 -1.57
CA ILE A 131 16.64 21.59 -0.53
C ILE A 131 17.34 22.60 0.38
N ILE A 132 18.55 22.29 0.86
CA ILE A 132 19.33 23.19 1.72
C ILE A 132 19.62 24.50 0.98
N HIS A 133 20.14 24.41 -0.25
CA HIS A 133 20.52 25.58 -1.04
C HIS A 133 19.34 26.51 -1.30
N CYS A 134 18.21 25.99 -1.77
CA CYS A 134 17.02 26.82 -1.99
C CYS A 134 16.47 27.40 -0.69
N SER A 135 16.53 26.64 0.42
CA SER A 135 16.08 27.13 1.73
C SER A 135 16.94 28.29 2.23
N GLU A 136 18.25 28.28 1.97
CA GLU A 136 19.16 29.38 2.32
C GLU A 136 18.83 30.67 1.54
N ILE A 137 18.45 30.55 0.26
CA ILE A 137 17.97 31.67 -0.56
C ILE A 137 16.63 32.20 -0.04
N LEU A 138 15.70 31.30 0.32
CA LEU A 138 14.35 31.66 0.75
C LEU A 138 14.30 32.26 2.16
N LYS A 139 15.17 31.83 3.07
CA LYS A 139 15.17 32.26 4.47
C LYS A 139 15.12 33.78 4.69
N PRO A 140 15.96 34.62 4.02
CA PRO A 140 15.84 36.07 4.15
C PRO A 140 14.56 36.66 3.53
N LEU A 141 13.94 35.97 2.56
CA LEU A 141 12.73 36.44 1.86
C LEU A 141 11.43 36.10 2.62
N LEU A 142 11.39 34.92 3.26
CA LEU A 142 10.27 34.42 4.03
C LEU A 142 10.32 34.79 5.52
N GLY A 143 11.52 35.08 6.05
CA GLY A 143 11.73 35.29 7.49
C GLY A 143 11.68 34.01 8.33
N VAL A 144 11.45 32.85 7.70
CA VAL A 144 11.43 31.52 8.31
C VAL A 144 12.18 30.54 7.42
N ASP A 145 12.75 29.51 8.02
CA ASP A 145 13.37 28.42 7.30
C ASP A 145 12.30 27.44 6.83
N VAL A 146 12.07 27.33 5.51
CA VAL A 146 11.00 26.50 4.94
C VAL A 146 11.11 25.03 5.36
N ARG A 147 12.31 24.55 5.70
CA ARG A 147 12.55 23.18 6.19
C ARG A 147 11.90 22.92 7.54
N GLU A 148 11.78 23.93 8.39
CA GLU A 148 11.13 23.80 9.70
C GLU A 148 9.61 23.58 9.56
N ILE A 149 9.04 24.00 8.43
CA ILE A 149 7.64 23.79 8.08
C ILE A 149 7.46 22.46 7.35
N LEU A 150 8.31 22.16 6.36
CA LEU A 150 8.27 20.91 5.60
C LEU A 150 8.54 19.67 6.48
N TYR A 151 9.50 19.79 7.41
CA TYR A 151 10.02 18.68 8.23
C TYR A 151 10.05 19.07 9.72
N PRO A 152 8.88 19.18 10.38
CA PRO A 152 8.82 19.59 11.78
C PRO A 152 9.53 18.60 12.74
N LYS A 153 10.17 19.11 13.80
CA LYS A 153 10.89 18.30 14.79
C LYS A 153 9.92 17.61 15.75
N GLY A 154 10.16 16.33 16.05
CA GLY A 154 9.35 15.54 16.99
C GLY A 154 8.29 14.65 16.34
N THR A 155 8.05 14.82 15.04
CA THR A 155 7.28 13.88 14.21
C THR A 155 8.11 12.60 14.06
N LYS A 156 7.67 11.50 14.68
CA LYS A 156 8.23 10.17 14.38
C LYS A 156 7.93 9.83 12.92
N ILE A 157 8.88 9.17 12.26
CA ILE A 157 8.72 8.64 10.90
C ILE A 157 7.67 7.53 10.99
N GLU A 158 6.41 7.88 10.77
CA GLU A 158 5.36 6.92 10.41
C GLU A 158 5.04 7.18 8.93
N PRO A 159 4.83 6.12 8.12
CA PRO A 159 4.24 6.29 6.79
C PRO A 159 2.94 7.09 6.90
N ASN A 160 2.84 8.22 6.20
CA ASN A 160 1.65 9.09 6.04
C ASN A 160 0.56 9.05 7.13
N SER A 161 0.91 9.37 8.39
CA SER A 161 -0.03 9.42 9.51
C SER A 161 -1.06 10.56 9.46
N GLN A 162 -0.89 11.56 8.57
CA GLN A 162 -1.91 12.61 8.36
C GLN A 162 -3.10 12.14 7.50
N ALA A 163 -2.97 11.06 6.71
CA ALA A 163 -4.12 10.48 6.00
C ALA A 163 -5.11 9.91 7.03
N ASN A 164 -4.59 9.31 8.11
CA ASN A 164 -5.38 8.73 9.20
C ASN A 164 -6.14 9.78 10.04
N SER A 165 -5.65 11.02 10.15
CA SER A 165 -6.40 12.09 10.85
C SER A 165 -7.59 12.62 10.05
N LEU A 166 -7.47 12.70 8.72
CA LEU A 166 -8.57 13.08 7.82
C LEU A 166 -9.60 11.95 7.66
N ILE A 167 -9.17 10.68 7.71
CA ILE A 167 -10.06 9.52 7.64
C ILE A 167 -10.96 9.43 8.88
N ALA A 168 -10.45 9.81 10.07
CA ALA A 168 -11.25 9.92 11.29
C ALA A 168 -12.35 11.00 11.22
N ASP A 169 -12.12 12.09 10.46
CA ASP A 169 -13.11 13.17 10.28
C ASP A 169 -14.17 12.81 9.21
N ILE A 170 -13.80 12.04 8.17
CA ILE A 170 -14.68 11.72 7.03
C ILE A 170 -15.58 10.50 7.29
N SER A 171 -15.22 9.59 8.21
CA SER A 171 -16.07 8.44 8.57
C SER A 171 -17.25 8.80 9.48
N SER A 172 -17.33 10.04 9.97
CA SER A 172 -18.45 10.49 10.79
C SER A 172 -19.66 10.88 9.92
N THR A 173 -20.74 10.12 10.06
CA THR A 173 -22.03 10.41 9.46
C THR A 173 -22.54 11.79 9.91
N PHE A 174 -22.86 12.64 8.93
CA PHE A 174 -23.80 13.77 8.97
C PHE A 174 -24.11 14.36 10.36
N ASN A 175 -23.15 15.05 10.98
CA ASN A 175 -23.36 15.65 12.29
C ASN A 175 -23.68 17.15 12.19
N LEU A 176 -24.97 17.47 12.03
CA LEU A 176 -25.50 18.83 12.16
C LEU A 176 -25.13 19.50 13.51
N ARG A 177 -24.66 18.70 14.51
CA ARG A 177 -24.14 19.19 15.79
C ARG A 177 -22.71 19.73 15.74
N GLN A 178 -21.87 19.29 14.78
CA GLN A 178 -20.51 19.83 14.62
C GLN A 178 -20.50 21.26 14.05
N MET A 179 -21.57 21.67 13.36
CA MET A 179 -21.75 23.06 12.92
C MET A 179 -22.06 24.05 14.06
N LEU A 180 -22.42 23.61 15.27
CA LEU A 180 -22.97 24.52 16.31
C LEU A 180 -22.29 24.51 17.68
N ARG A 181 -21.22 23.73 17.95
CA ARG A 181 -20.49 23.86 19.22
C ARG A 181 -18.98 23.64 19.09
N ARG A 182 -18.26 24.68 19.52
CA ARG A 182 -16.83 24.72 19.84
C ARG A 182 -16.42 23.55 20.73
N THR A 183 -15.52 22.70 20.23
CA THR A 183 -14.58 21.93 21.05
C THR A 183 -13.30 21.75 20.25
N GLN A 184 -12.17 22.19 20.83
CA GLN A 184 -10.85 22.25 20.20
C GLN A 184 -10.31 20.84 19.93
N VAL A 185 -10.25 20.44 18.66
CA VAL A 185 -9.26 19.47 18.19
C VAL A 185 -7.95 20.26 18.02
N GLU A 186 -6.84 19.78 18.58
CA GLU A 186 -5.53 20.38 18.37
C GLU A 186 -5.21 20.31 16.87
N VAL A 187 -5.28 21.47 16.22
CA VAL A 187 -5.02 21.58 14.78
C VAL A 187 -3.51 21.48 14.56
N ASP A 188 -3.07 20.64 13.61
CA ASP A 188 -1.66 20.60 13.21
C ASP A 188 -1.25 21.96 12.64
N THR A 189 -0.60 22.76 13.49
CA THR A 189 -0.20 24.13 13.18
C THR A 189 0.78 24.21 12.02
N ASN A 190 1.53 23.15 11.70
CA ASN A 190 2.46 23.16 10.57
C ASN A 190 1.76 22.85 9.26
N ALA A 191 0.82 21.89 9.26
CA ALA A 191 -0.03 21.65 8.09
C ALA A 191 -0.83 22.89 7.70
N GLN A 192 -1.35 23.63 8.69
CA GLN A 192 -2.01 24.91 8.43
C GLN A 192 -1.07 25.95 7.82
N LYS A 193 0.16 26.08 8.35
CA LYS A 193 1.18 26.99 7.80
C LYS A 193 1.57 26.62 6.38
N LEU A 194 1.78 25.33 6.09
CA LEU A 194 2.15 24.86 4.75
C LEU A 194 1.05 25.18 3.72
N ASN A 195 -0.22 25.22 4.14
CA ASN A 195 -1.34 25.57 3.26
C ASN A 195 -1.55 27.08 3.06
N GLN A 196 -0.78 27.94 3.73
CA GLN A 196 -0.79 29.38 3.44
C GLN A 196 -0.04 29.64 2.13
N THR A 197 -0.62 30.43 1.22
CA THR A 197 -0.11 30.61 -0.16
C THR A 197 1.32 31.10 -0.19
N ASP A 198 1.68 31.98 0.76
CA ASP A 198 3.01 32.56 0.90
C ASP A 198 4.11 31.54 1.24
N ILE A 199 3.74 30.44 1.92
CA ILE A 199 4.64 29.32 2.23
C ILE A 199 4.51 28.18 1.21
N ALA A 200 3.29 27.86 0.79
CA ALA A 200 2.98 26.72 -0.07
C ALA A 200 3.68 26.81 -1.43
N GLN A 201 3.64 27.98 -2.08
CA GLN A 201 4.23 28.14 -3.41
C GLN A 201 5.76 27.98 -3.37
N PRO A 202 6.51 28.68 -2.49
CA PRO A 202 7.95 28.45 -2.38
C PRO A 202 8.30 27.02 -1.96
N ALA A 203 7.56 26.43 -1.02
CA ALA A 203 7.81 25.07 -0.55
C ALA A 203 7.67 24.05 -1.68
N LEU A 204 6.61 24.16 -2.49
CA LEU A 204 6.37 23.28 -3.62
C LEU A 204 7.45 23.46 -4.71
N PHE A 205 7.79 24.70 -5.08
CA PHE A 205 8.88 24.99 -6.03
C PHE A 205 10.19 24.31 -5.60
N VAL A 206 10.52 24.36 -4.30
CA VAL A 206 11.75 23.77 -3.77
C VAL A 206 11.76 22.25 -3.91
N ILE A 207 10.65 21.57 -3.63
CA ILE A 207 10.53 20.12 -3.80
C ILE A 207 10.66 19.75 -5.28
N GLU A 208 9.90 20.40 -6.16
CA GLU A 208 9.90 20.12 -7.60
C GLU A 208 11.28 20.35 -8.22
N TYR A 209 11.93 21.46 -7.89
CA TYR A 209 13.27 21.77 -8.35
C TYR A 209 14.30 20.75 -7.85
N ALA A 210 14.27 20.41 -6.55
CA ALA A 210 15.23 19.45 -5.98
C ALA A 210 15.05 18.04 -6.55
N LEU A 211 13.82 17.59 -6.79
CA LEU A 211 13.53 16.34 -7.48
C LEU A 211 14.06 16.37 -8.92
N ALA A 212 13.83 17.46 -9.67
CA ALA A 212 14.31 17.60 -11.03
C ALA A 212 15.84 17.52 -11.12
N GLN A 213 16.54 18.21 -10.20
CA GLN A 213 18.01 18.16 -10.15
C GLN A 213 18.52 16.76 -9.83
N MET A 214 17.90 16.06 -8.87
CA MET A 214 18.22 14.66 -8.55
C MET A 214 18.10 13.76 -9.78
N TRP A 215 16.95 13.82 -10.49
CA TRP A 215 16.74 13.04 -11.71
C TRP A 215 17.78 13.35 -12.80
N MET A 216 18.08 14.62 -13.02
CA MET A 216 19.07 15.06 -14.02
C MET A 216 20.49 14.58 -13.70
N VAL A 217 20.86 14.55 -12.42
CA VAL A 217 22.15 14.02 -11.94
C VAL A 217 22.22 12.50 -12.17
N TRP A 218 21.13 11.78 -11.91
CA TRP A 218 21.02 10.35 -12.22
C TRP A 218 20.93 10.05 -13.74
N GLY A 219 21.02 11.06 -14.61
CA GLY A 219 21.05 10.91 -16.06
C GLY A 219 19.68 11.02 -16.74
N VAL A 220 18.60 11.17 -15.98
CA VAL A 220 17.24 11.39 -16.49
C VAL A 220 17.08 12.87 -16.82
N LYS A 221 17.48 13.26 -18.04
CA LYS A 221 17.48 14.66 -18.48
C LYS A 221 16.25 14.95 -19.34
N PRO A 222 15.47 15.99 -19.02
CA PRO A 222 14.31 16.34 -19.83
C PRO A 222 14.74 16.94 -21.16
N GLN A 223 14.10 16.53 -22.25
CA GLN A 223 14.19 17.17 -23.55
C GLN A 223 13.10 18.24 -23.73
N MET A 224 12.02 18.14 -22.96
CA MET A 224 10.87 19.04 -22.98
C MET A 224 10.33 19.22 -21.56
N LEU A 225 9.62 20.31 -21.29
CA LEU A 225 8.99 20.57 -19.99
C LEU A 225 7.54 21.02 -20.18
N ILE A 226 6.71 20.72 -19.20
CA ILE A 226 5.39 21.33 -19.03
C ILE A 226 5.14 21.54 -17.55
N GLY A 227 4.65 22.70 -17.17
CA GLY A 227 4.27 22.99 -15.79
C GLY A 227 2.78 23.27 -15.69
N TYR A 228 2.21 23.13 -14.50
CA TYR A 228 0.85 23.53 -14.20
C TYR A 228 0.84 24.72 -13.23
N SER A 229 0.45 25.89 -13.72
CA SER A 229 0.46 27.15 -12.98
C SER A 229 1.82 27.44 -12.35
N LEU A 230 1.97 27.20 -11.04
CA LEU A 230 3.22 27.35 -10.32
C LEU A 230 4.36 26.52 -10.96
N GLY A 231 4.07 25.32 -11.43
CA GLY A 231 5.05 24.45 -12.06
C GLY A 231 5.68 25.05 -13.33
N GLU A 232 5.03 26.02 -13.99
CA GLU A 232 5.63 26.69 -15.15
C GLU A 232 6.85 27.54 -14.75
N TYR A 233 6.88 28.09 -13.52
CA TYR A 233 8.06 28.78 -13.02
C TYR A 233 9.24 27.82 -12.80
N VAL A 234 8.98 26.57 -12.38
CA VAL A 234 10.01 25.53 -12.28
C VAL A 234 10.51 25.16 -13.68
N ALA A 235 9.59 24.95 -14.63
CA ALA A 235 9.94 24.68 -16.03
C ALA A 235 10.80 25.81 -16.63
N ALA A 236 10.41 27.07 -16.43
CA ALA A 236 11.16 28.24 -16.92
C ALA A 236 12.52 28.38 -16.24
N CYS A 237 12.64 28.07 -14.94
CA CYS A 237 13.92 28.03 -14.24
C CYS A 237 14.85 26.96 -14.83
N LEU A 238 14.36 25.74 -15.05
CA LEU A 238 15.16 24.64 -15.62
C LEU A 238 15.50 24.86 -17.10
N ALA A 239 14.60 25.50 -17.86
CA ALA A 239 14.86 25.96 -19.21
C ALA A 239 15.88 27.11 -19.26
N GLY A 240 16.20 27.73 -18.12
CA GLY A 240 17.17 28.81 -18.01
C GLY A 240 16.62 30.20 -18.36
N VAL A 241 15.29 30.36 -18.43
CA VAL A 241 14.61 31.65 -18.60
C VAL A 241 14.81 32.51 -17.36
N LEU A 242 14.59 31.92 -16.19
CA LEU A 242 14.87 32.51 -14.89
C LEU A 242 16.10 31.84 -14.27
N SER A 243 16.93 32.61 -13.55
CA SER A 243 17.89 32.02 -12.62
C SER A 243 17.16 31.38 -11.43
N LEU A 244 17.82 30.51 -10.68
CA LEU A 244 17.21 29.90 -9.49
C LEU A 244 16.84 30.99 -8.46
N GLU A 245 17.73 31.96 -8.26
CA GLU A 245 17.54 33.08 -7.35
C GLU A 245 16.37 33.98 -7.78
N ASP A 246 16.26 34.30 -9.07
CA ASP A 246 15.15 35.09 -9.61
C ASP A 246 13.83 34.32 -9.51
N ALA A 247 13.82 33.03 -9.81
CA ALA A 247 12.63 32.19 -9.73
C ALA A 247 12.12 32.07 -8.28
N LEU A 248 13.00 31.79 -7.31
CA LEU A 248 12.63 31.75 -5.89
C LEU A 248 12.15 33.13 -5.39
N THR A 249 12.80 34.21 -5.80
CA THR A 249 12.39 35.57 -5.47
C THR A 249 11.01 35.88 -6.03
N LEU A 250 10.77 35.55 -7.31
CA LEU A 250 9.50 35.73 -8.00
C LEU A 250 8.38 34.97 -7.29
N VAL A 251 8.58 33.68 -6.98
CA VAL A 251 7.58 32.85 -6.33
C VAL A 251 7.21 33.39 -4.94
N VAL A 252 8.19 33.82 -4.13
CA VAL A 252 7.91 34.42 -2.81
C VAL A 252 7.20 35.77 -2.93
N LYS A 253 7.66 36.66 -3.80
CA LYS A 253 7.07 38.00 -3.92
C LYS A 253 5.68 37.94 -4.54
N ARG A 254 5.47 37.07 -5.53
CA ARG A 254 4.15 36.74 -6.08
C ARG A 254 3.21 36.26 -5.00
N SER A 255 3.64 35.29 -4.18
CA SER A 255 2.78 34.72 -3.15
C SER A 255 2.43 35.74 -2.07
N GLN A 256 3.35 36.63 -1.70
CA GLN A 256 3.09 37.79 -0.82
C GLN A 256 2.08 38.78 -1.42
N LEU A 257 2.19 39.10 -2.72
CA LEU A 257 1.22 39.96 -3.41
C LEU A 257 -0.16 39.32 -3.43
N ILE A 258 -0.26 38.04 -3.81
CA ILE A 258 -1.54 37.30 -3.83
C ILE A 258 -2.16 37.25 -2.43
N GLN A 259 -1.36 37.02 -1.39
CA GLN A 259 -1.83 36.95 -0.01
C GLN A 259 -2.48 38.25 0.49
N SER A 260 -2.23 39.39 -0.18
CA SER A 260 -2.85 40.68 0.13
C SER A 260 -4.23 40.89 -0.52
N LEU A 261 -4.61 40.02 -1.46
CA LEU A 261 -5.90 40.07 -2.14
C LEU A 261 -7.04 39.54 -1.25
N PRO A 262 -8.30 39.88 -1.57
CA PRO A 262 -9.45 39.23 -0.98
C PRO A 262 -9.43 37.71 -1.19
N THR A 263 -9.85 36.96 -0.17
CA THR A 263 -9.98 35.50 -0.27
C THR A 263 -11.01 35.12 -1.33
N GLY A 264 -10.77 34.00 -1.99
CA GLY A 264 -11.65 33.43 -3.01
C GLY A 264 -11.71 31.92 -2.91
N ALA A 265 -12.45 31.31 -3.82
CA ALA A 265 -12.59 29.86 -3.90
C ALA A 265 -12.40 29.37 -5.33
N MET A 266 -12.05 28.09 -5.45
CA MET A 266 -11.90 27.41 -6.73
C MET A 266 -12.62 26.06 -6.68
N LEU A 267 -13.24 25.69 -7.80
CA LEU A 267 -14.03 24.47 -7.94
C LEU A 267 -13.62 23.73 -9.21
N ALA A 268 -13.17 22.49 -9.06
CA ALA A 268 -13.00 21.57 -10.17
C ALA A 268 -14.38 21.01 -10.56
N VAL A 269 -14.72 21.02 -11.85
CA VAL A 269 -16.03 20.68 -12.37
C VAL A 269 -15.89 19.72 -13.55
N ALA A 270 -16.74 18.70 -13.58
CA ALA A 270 -16.78 17.67 -14.62
C ALA A 270 -17.49 18.15 -15.89
N LEU A 271 -17.05 19.29 -16.45
CA LEU A 271 -17.62 19.92 -17.63
C LEU A 271 -16.52 20.35 -18.60
N SER A 272 -16.83 20.31 -19.89
CA SER A 272 -15.99 20.85 -20.96
C SER A 272 -15.98 22.39 -20.96
N GLU A 273 -15.05 22.99 -21.72
CA GLU A 273 -15.04 24.44 -21.94
C GLU A 273 -16.38 24.91 -22.54
N LEU A 274 -16.96 24.16 -23.49
CA LEU A 274 -18.23 24.55 -24.11
C LEU A 274 -19.41 24.48 -23.13
N GLU A 275 -19.42 23.50 -22.22
CA GLU A 275 -20.49 23.32 -21.25
C GLU A 275 -20.38 24.27 -20.06
N ILE A 276 -19.18 24.70 -19.68
CA ILE A 276 -18.98 25.65 -18.57
C ILE A 276 -19.29 27.10 -19.00
N GLN A 277 -19.08 27.46 -20.27
CA GLN A 277 -19.28 28.82 -20.78
C GLN A 277 -20.66 29.43 -20.43
N PRO A 278 -21.80 28.72 -20.59
CA PRO A 278 -23.11 29.24 -20.19
C PRO A 278 -23.30 29.43 -18.68
N ILE A 279 -22.43 28.84 -17.86
CA ILE A 279 -22.47 28.85 -16.39
C ILE A 279 -21.59 29.99 -15.83
N LEU A 280 -20.64 30.48 -16.62
CA LEU A 280 -19.81 31.63 -16.25
C LEU A 280 -20.69 32.88 -16.15
N THR A 281 -20.67 33.50 -14.98
CA THR A 281 -21.47 34.69 -14.63
C THR A 281 -20.56 35.75 -14.03
N GLU A 282 -21.07 36.95 -13.78
CA GLU A 282 -20.31 37.99 -13.09
C GLU A 282 -19.84 37.47 -11.72
N GLY A 283 -18.52 37.39 -11.52
CA GLY A 283 -17.89 36.84 -10.31
C GLY A 283 -17.52 35.35 -10.36
N ILE A 284 -17.80 34.63 -11.45
CA ILE A 284 -17.34 33.26 -11.71
C ILE A 284 -16.58 33.20 -13.02
N TYR A 285 -15.33 32.77 -12.94
CA TYR A 285 -14.38 32.79 -14.06
C TYR A 285 -13.84 31.40 -14.33
N LEU A 286 -13.55 31.10 -15.59
CA LEU A 286 -12.73 29.96 -15.93
C LEU A 286 -11.30 30.21 -15.45
N SER A 287 -10.70 29.23 -14.80
CA SER A 287 -9.38 29.30 -14.16
C SER A 287 -8.41 28.27 -14.73
N ALA A 288 -8.89 27.09 -15.12
CA ALA A 288 -8.09 26.13 -15.85
C ALA A 288 -8.94 25.19 -16.72
N LEU A 289 -8.31 24.69 -17.78
CA LEU A 289 -8.80 23.61 -18.63
C LEU A 289 -7.80 22.47 -18.54
N ASN A 290 -8.18 21.42 -17.82
CA ASN A 290 -7.29 20.30 -17.54
C ASN A 290 -7.58 19.10 -18.46
N GLY A 291 -8.80 19.01 -19.01
CA GLY A 291 -9.15 17.96 -19.95
C GLY A 291 -10.48 18.24 -20.65
N PRO A 292 -10.92 17.32 -21.53
CA PRO A 292 -12.12 17.50 -22.36
C PRO A 292 -13.40 17.70 -21.54
N THR A 293 -13.46 17.14 -20.34
CA THR A 293 -14.58 17.21 -19.40
C THR A 293 -14.11 17.59 -17.99
N LEU A 294 -12.99 18.31 -17.90
CA LEU A 294 -12.39 18.70 -16.63
C LEU A 294 -11.96 20.18 -16.68
N SER A 295 -12.80 21.04 -16.13
CA SER A 295 -12.57 22.47 -16.01
C SER A 295 -12.42 22.89 -14.56
N VAL A 296 -11.71 23.97 -14.30
CA VAL A 296 -11.63 24.60 -12.98
C VAL A 296 -12.17 26.02 -13.10
N ILE A 297 -13.07 26.38 -12.21
CA ILE A 297 -13.56 27.75 -12.07
C ILE A 297 -13.02 28.40 -10.81
N ALA A 298 -13.01 29.73 -10.79
CA ALA A 298 -12.60 30.54 -9.67
C ALA A 298 -13.54 31.73 -9.47
N GLY A 299 -13.72 32.18 -8.24
CA GLY A 299 -14.58 33.32 -7.92
C GLY A 299 -14.62 33.65 -6.43
N SER A 300 -15.59 34.47 -6.02
CA SER A 300 -15.84 34.72 -4.60
C SER A 300 -16.29 33.43 -3.90
N VAL A 301 -16.01 33.31 -2.60
CA VAL A 301 -16.38 32.14 -1.79
C VAL A 301 -17.89 31.87 -1.88
N GLU A 302 -18.71 32.93 -1.81
CA GLU A 302 -20.17 32.83 -1.87
C GLU A 302 -20.66 32.40 -3.26
N ALA A 303 -20.09 32.98 -4.32
CA ALA A 303 -20.49 32.68 -5.69
C ALA A 303 -20.17 31.22 -6.04
N VAL A 304 -18.96 30.76 -5.68
CA VAL A 304 -18.51 29.39 -5.93
C VAL A 304 -19.33 28.39 -5.12
N ALA A 305 -19.60 28.67 -3.84
CA ALA A 305 -20.43 27.79 -3.01
C ALA A 305 -21.87 27.65 -3.54
N LYS A 306 -22.45 28.76 -4.04
CA LYS A 306 -23.78 28.73 -4.66
C LYS A 306 -23.79 27.88 -5.94
N LEU A 307 -22.76 28.03 -6.77
CA LEU A 307 -22.64 27.27 -8.00
C LEU A 307 -22.38 25.78 -7.71
N GLU A 308 -21.55 25.46 -6.73
CA GLU A 308 -21.35 24.07 -6.27
C GLU A 308 -22.68 23.41 -5.88
N GLN A 309 -23.52 24.10 -5.09
CA GLN A 309 -24.85 23.57 -4.72
C GLN A 309 -25.75 23.34 -5.94
N GLN A 310 -25.70 24.24 -6.93
CA GLN A 310 -26.44 24.09 -8.17
C GLN A 310 -25.95 22.88 -8.98
N LEU A 311 -24.63 22.75 -9.17
CA LEU A 311 -24.04 21.64 -9.92
C LEU A 311 -24.35 20.29 -9.27
N ILE A 312 -24.28 20.20 -7.93
CA ILE A 312 -24.66 19.00 -7.18
C ILE A 312 -26.14 18.66 -7.39
N SER A 313 -27.02 19.67 -7.36
CA SER A 313 -28.46 19.54 -7.67
C SER A 313 -28.68 18.96 -9.07
N ASP A 314 -27.88 19.42 -10.03
CA ASP A 314 -27.97 19.04 -11.44
C ASP A 314 -27.26 17.70 -11.72
N GLY A 315 -26.69 17.05 -10.69
CA GLY A 315 -26.01 15.75 -10.80
C GLY A 315 -24.62 15.83 -11.41
N ILE A 316 -24.05 17.03 -11.53
CA ILE A 316 -22.72 17.28 -12.09
C ILE A 316 -21.68 17.11 -10.98
N ALA A 317 -20.67 16.26 -11.23
CA ALA A 317 -19.58 16.07 -10.29
C ALA A 317 -18.72 17.34 -10.20
N CYS A 318 -18.50 17.83 -8.98
CA CYS A 318 -17.61 18.93 -8.69
C CYS A 318 -16.89 18.73 -7.36
N ARG A 319 -15.77 19.42 -7.16
CA ARG A 319 -14.95 19.34 -5.95
C ARG A 319 -14.25 20.66 -5.69
N GLN A 320 -14.36 21.20 -4.47
CA GLN A 320 -13.56 22.35 -4.05
C GLN A 320 -12.07 22.03 -4.07
N ILE A 321 -11.28 22.98 -4.57
CA ILE A 321 -9.81 22.89 -4.54
C ILE A 321 -9.32 23.62 -3.30
N GLN A 322 -8.50 22.95 -2.50
CA GLN A 322 -7.91 23.53 -1.28
C GLN A 322 -6.95 24.67 -1.62
N THR A 323 -7.51 25.87 -1.66
CA THR A 323 -6.86 27.12 -2.04
C THR A 323 -7.50 28.26 -1.26
N SER A 324 -6.79 29.37 -1.11
CA SER A 324 -7.25 30.54 -0.35
C SER A 324 -7.76 31.69 -1.23
N HIS A 325 -7.48 31.64 -2.53
CA HIS A 325 -7.75 32.73 -3.48
C HIS A 325 -8.27 32.20 -4.81
N ALA A 326 -8.92 33.06 -5.58
CA ALA A 326 -9.41 32.77 -6.91
C ALA A 326 -8.30 32.91 -7.97
N PHE A 327 -7.38 31.95 -8.03
CA PHE A 327 -6.24 31.98 -8.96
C PHE A 327 -6.69 31.96 -10.44
N HIS A 328 -5.86 32.51 -11.34
CA HIS A 328 -6.11 32.55 -12.79
C HIS A 328 -7.49 33.15 -13.12
N SER A 329 -7.80 34.28 -12.49
CA SER A 329 -9.04 35.01 -12.71
C SER A 329 -8.79 36.51 -12.70
N PRO A 330 -9.75 37.33 -13.18
CA PRO A 330 -9.64 38.80 -13.15
C PRO A 330 -9.38 39.39 -11.76
N THR A 331 -9.66 38.65 -10.67
CA THR A 331 -9.33 39.11 -9.31
C THR A 331 -7.83 39.31 -9.08
N MET A 332 -6.98 38.67 -9.89
CA MET A 332 -5.53 38.81 -9.84
C MET A 332 -5.03 40.11 -10.51
N GLU A 333 -5.86 40.81 -11.27
CA GLU A 333 -5.46 42.03 -11.99
C GLU A 333 -5.06 43.17 -11.05
N GLU A 334 -5.57 43.18 -9.81
CA GLU A 334 -5.22 44.19 -8.79
C GLU A 334 -3.73 44.21 -8.43
N ILE A 335 -3.02 43.08 -8.58
CA ILE A 335 -1.58 42.97 -8.32
C ILE A 335 -0.73 42.93 -9.60
N LEU A 336 -1.33 43.10 -10.77
CA LEU A 336 -0.66 42.91 -12.06
C LEU A 336 0.49 43.90 -12.26
N GLU A 337 0.27 45.18 -11.97
CA GLU A 337 1.29 46.23 -12.11
C GLU A 337 2.50 45.98 -11.21
N PRO A 338 2.37 45.85 -9.87
CA PRO A 338 3.53 45.58 -9.01
C PRO A 338 4.21 44.24 -9.32
N PHE A 339 3.47 43.24 -9.80
CA PHE A 339 4.04 41.96 -10.23
C PHE A 339 4.89 42.11 -11.51
N ILE A 340 4.39 42.80 -12.54
CA ILE A 340 5.14 43.04 -13.78
C ILE A 340 6.39 43.89 -13.51
N GLU A 341 6.29 44.92 -12.66
CA GLU A 341 7.45 45.73 -12.27
C GLU A 341 8.53 44.90 -11.58
N LEU A 342 8.15 43.92 -10.76
CA LEU A 342 9.10 42.96 -10.20
C LEU A 342 9.77 42.13 -11.31
N VAL A 343 9.00 41.56 -12.24
CA VAL A 343 9.55 40.70 -13.30
C VAL A 343 10.53 41.46 -14.20
N LYS A 344 10.27 42.75 -14.47
CA LYS A 344 11.20 43.63 -15.21
C LYS A 344 12.58 43.78 -14.57
N THR A 345 12.72 43.50 -13.27
CA THR A 345 14.02 43.54 -12.58
C THR A 345 14.89 42.31 -12.86
N PHE A 346 14.31 41.23 -13.38
CA PHE A 346 15.01 39.98 -13.66
C PHE A 346 15.61 39.96 -15.06
N ASN A 347 16.71 39.21 -15.20
CA ASN A 347 17.37 39.02 -16.48
C ASN A 347 16.80 37.78 -17.21
N LEU A 348 15.62 37.94 -17.80
CA LEU A 348 14.95 36.87 -18.53
C LEU A 348 15.77 36.48 -19.78
N LYS A 349 15.94 35.17 -20.00
CA LYS A 349 16.69 34.63 -21.15
C LYS A 349 15.81 33.73 -22.01
N SER A 350 16.20 33.56 -23.26
CA SER A 350 15.54 32.58 -24.13
C SER A 350 15.70 31.15 -23.57
N PRO A 351 14.65 30.32 -23.64
CA PRO A 351 14.68 28.97 -23.11
C PRO A 351 15.68 28.08 -23.86
N LYS A 352 16.46 27.31 -23.12
CA LYS A 352 17.39 26.28 -23.64
C LYS A 352 16.75 24.91 -23.78
N ILE A 353 15.72 24.66 -22.98
CA ILE A 353 14.88 23.46 -23.05
C ILE A 353 13.48 23.95 -23.45
N PRO A 354 12.87 23.42 -24.52
CA PRO A 354 11.54 23.84 -24.94
C PRO A 354 10.51 23.47 -23.86
N TYR A 355 9.55 24.34 -23.63
CA TYR A 355 8.44 24.07 -22.72
C TYR A 355 7.11 24.61 -23.22
N ILE A 356 6.02 24.05 -22.71
CA ILE A 356 4.66 24.42 -23.06
C ILE A 356 4.18 25.58 -22.17
N SER A 357 3.66 26.63 -22.81
CA SER A 357 3.02 27.78 -22.15
C SER A 357 1.64 27.41 -21.60
N ASN A 358 1.35 27.80 -20.36
CA ASN A 358 0.01 27.66 -19.78
C ASN A 358 -0.98 28.70 -20.31
N VAL A 359 -0.51 29.82 -20.85
CA VAL A 359 -1.36 30.88 -21.40
C VAL A 359 -1.90 30.47 -22.78
N THR A 360 -1.04 29.91 -23.63
CA THR A 360 -1.40 29.59 -25.02
C THR A 360 -1.70 28.12 -25.26
N GLY A 361 -1.25 27.22 -24.38
CA GLY A 361 -1.30 25.77 -24.59
C GLY A 361 -0.38 25.30 -25.73
N LYS A 362 0.60 26.12 -26.13
CA LYS A 362 1.55 25.83 -27.23
C LYS A 362 2.99 25.95 -26.74
N TRP A 363 3.95 25.54 -27.57
CA TRP A 363 5.37 25.78 -27.31
C TRP A 363 5.61 27.28 -27.10
N ILE A 364 6.21 27.63 -25.97
CA ILE A 364 6.53 29.03 -25.70
C ILE A 364 7.62 29.53 -26.65
N THR A 365 7.47 30.75 -27.15
CA THR A 365 8.49 31.42 -27.95
C THR A 365 9.54 32.10 -27.07
N ALA A 366 10.71 32.43 -27.65
CA ALA A 366 11.73 33.18 -26.92
C ALA A 366 11.23 34.59 -26.54
N GLU A 367 10.41 35.19 -27.40
CA GLU A 367 9.79 36.49 -27.20
C GLU A 367 8.79 36.45 -26.03
N GLU A 368 7.90 35.46 -25.98
CA GLU A 368 6.96 35.29 -24.86
C GLU A 368 7.70 35.02 -23.55
N ALA A 369 8.67 34.10 -23.54
CA ALA A 369 9.42 33.74 -22.33
C ALA A 369 10.18 34.92 -21.71
N THR A 370 10.63 35.86 -22.56
CA THR A 370 11.40 37.05 -22.16
C THR A 370 10.58 38.32 -22.01
N ASP A 371 9.26 38.25 -22.21
CA ASP A 371 8.34 39.38 -22.00
C ASP A 371 7.78 39.37 -20.55
N PRO A 372 8.06 40.39 -19.72
CA PRO A 372 7.44 40.52 -18.41
C PRO A 372 5.91 40.50 -18.42
N ASN A 373 5.28 40.95 -19.51
CA ASN A 373 3.82 40.94 -19.63
C ASN A 373 3.25 39.53 -19.80
N TYR A 374 4.00 38.60 -20.40
CA TYR A 374 3.61 37.20 -20.47
C TYR A 374 3.38 36.62 -19.07
N TRP A 375 4.29 36.89 -18.14
CA TRP A 375 4.18 36.43 -16.76
C TRP A 375 2.97 37.04 -16.04
N GLY A 376 2.62 38.29 -16.37
CA GLY A 376 1.40 38.92 -15.90
C GLY A 376 0.14 38.26 -16.47
N GLN A 377 0.13 37.91 -17.76
CA GLN A 377 -0.95 37.13 -18.37
C GLN A 377 -1.05 35.75 -17.74
N HIS A 378 0.07 35.07 -17.51
CA HIS A 378 0.15 33.77 -16.84
C HIS A 378 -0.51 33.79 -15.45
N LEU A 379 -0.39 34.90 -14.71
CA LEU A 379 -1.03 35.07 -13.40
C LEU A 379 -2.57 35.16 -13.48
N CYS A 380 -3.11 35.78 -14.53
CA CYS A 380 -4.52 36.15 -14.63
C CYS A 380 -5.34 35.25 -15.56
N GLN A 381 -4.74 34.70 -16.61
CA GLN A 381 -5.42 33.93 -17.64
C GLN A 381 -5.62 32.47 -17.23
N PRO A 382 -6.66 31.79 -17.75
CA PRO A 382 -6.89 30.39 -17.48
C PRO A 382 -5.71 29.52 -17.92
N VAL A 383 -5.36 28.52 -17.10
CA VAL A 383 -4.33 27.53 -17.45
C VAL A 383 -4.85 26.59 -18.53
N ARG A 384 -4.24 26.63 -19.72
CA ARG A 384 -4.56 25.82 -20.92
C ARG A 384 -3.79 24.49 -20.91
N PHE A 385 -3.91 23.71 -19.83
CA PHE A 385 -3.13 22.47 -19.67
C PHE A 385 -3.55 21.36 -20.64
N ALA A 386 -4.85 21.21 -20.90
CA ALA A 386 -5.36 20.25 -21.89
C ALA A 386 -4.78 20.51 -23.29
N ASP A 387 -4.87 21.76 -23.75
CA ASP A 387 -4.31 22.20 -25.05
C ASP A 387 -2.79 22.00 -25.09
N GLY A 388 -2.13 22.21 -23.96
CA GLY A 388 -0.71 21.93 -23.77
C GLY A 388 -0.35 20.45 -23.92
N LEU A 389 -1.14 19.55 -23.32
CA LEU A 389 -0.99 18.11 -23.49
C LEU A 389 -1.29 17.67 -24.92
N GLU A 390 -2.30 18.26 -25.58
CA GLU A 390 -2.58 18.01 -26.99
C GLU A 390 -1.36 18.31 -27.84
N THR A 391 -0.78 19.51 -27.68
CA THR A 391 0.43 19.94 -28.39
C THR A 391 1.62 19.04 -28.10
N LEU A 392 1.80 18.64 -26.84
CA LEU A 392 2.89 17.76 -26.43
C LEU A 392 2.75 16.36 -27.06
N LEU A 393 1.54 15.81 -27.11
CA LEU A 393 1.25 14.45 -27.60
C LEU A 393 1.10 14.36 -29.13
N GLU A 394 1.27 15.46 -29.87
CA GLU A 394 1.38 15.45 -31.33
C GLU A 394 2.53 14.55 -31.80
N VAL A 395 3.60 14.45 -31.01
CA VAL A 395 4.75 13.58 -31.27
C VAL A 395 4.64 12.32 -30.40
N PRO A 396 4.75 11.11 -30.97
CA PRO A 396 4.75 9.88 -30.18
C PRO A 396 6.11 9.64 -29.50
N GLY A 397 6.13 8.74 -28.52
CA GLY A 397 7.39 8.24 -27.92
C GLY A 397 7.87 9.01 -26.69
N HIS A 398 6.96 9.66 -25.98
CA HIS A 398 7.25 10.37 -24.74
C HIS A 398 7.27 9.47 -23.50
N ILE A 399 8.23 9.75 -22.62
CA ILE A 399 8.21 9.39 -21.21
C ILE A 399 7.84 10.67 -20.46
N LEU A 400 6.67 10.69 -19.83
CA LEU A 400 6.19 11.82 -19.05
C LEU A 400 6.44 11.50 -17.57
N LEU A 401 7.40 12.21 -16.96
CA LEU A 401 7.71 12.07 -15.54
C LEU A 401 7.12 13.25 -14.77
N GLU A 402 6.18 12.99 -13.88
CA GLU A 402 5.68 13.98 -12.93
C GLU A 402 6.71 14.19 -11.81
N VAL A 403 7.20 15.43 -11.71
CA VAL A 403 8.27 15.83 -10.81
C VAL A 403 7.70 16.71 -9.71
N GLY A 404 7.10 16.07 -8.70
CA GLY A 404 6.47 16.73 -7.56
C GLY A 404 5.84 15.71 -6.58
N PRO A 405 5.13 16.20 -5.54
CA PRO A 405 4.48 15.38 -4.50
C PRO A 405 3.20 14.66 -4.95
N GLY A 406 2.72 14.97 -6.16
CA GLY A 406 1.44 14.50 -6.68
C GLY A 406 1.55 13.47 -7.81
N GLN A 407 0.38 13.03 -8.26
CA GLN A 407 0.20 12.17 -9.44
C GLN A 407 -0.94 12.66 -10.35
N THR A 408 -1.47 13.87 -10.08
CA THR A 408 -2.67 14.37 -10.75
C THR A 408 -2.41 14.67 -12.23
N LEU A 409 -1.24 15.21 -12.58
CA LEU A 409 -0.93 15.52 -13.98
C LEU A 409 -0.79 14.27 -14.84
N GLY A 410 -0.19 13.22 -14.29
CA GLY A 410 -0.12 11.90 -14.90
C GLY A 410 -1.51 11.32 -15.14
N SER A 411 -2.40 11.41 -14.15
CA SER A 411 -3.79 10.97 -14.31
C SER A 411 -4.54 11.74 -15.39
N ILE A 412 -4.41 13.06 -15.42
CA ILE A 412 -5.01 13.92 -16.46
C ILE A 412 -4.49 13.53 -17.85
N THR A 413 -3.18 13.25 -17.97
CA THR A 413 -2.56 12.84 -19.23
C THR A 413 -3.12 11.51 -19.72
N LEU A 414 -3.28 10.54 -18.82
CA LEU A 414 -3.84 9.24 -19.17
C LEU A 414 -5.28 9.34 -19.69
N GLN A 415 -6.06 10.30 -19.18
CA GLN A 415 -7.44 10.58 -19.64
C GLN A 415 -7.54 11.47 -20.89
N HIS A 416 -6.43 12.06 -21.33
CA HIS A 416 -6.47 13.04 -22.40
C HIS A 416 -6.84 12.39 -23.75
N PRO A 417 -7.77 12.93 -24.56
CA PRO A 417 -8.19 12.30 -25.82
C PRO A 417 -7.06 12.12 -26.85
N ALA A 418 -6.04 12.99 -26.82
CA ALA A 418 -4.85 12.86 -27.66
C ALA A 418 -3.97 11.65 -27.28
N ASN A 419 -4.16 11.08 -26.07
CA ASN A 419 -3.56 9.82 -25.65
C ASN A 419 -4.22 8.63 -26.39
N THR A 420 -3.83 8.44 -27.64
CA THR A 420 -4.30 7.32 -28.46
C THR A 420 -3.36 6.12 -28.35
N LYS A 421 -3.82 4.93 -28.74
CA LYS A 421 -2.99 3.70 -28.73
C LYS A 421 -1.66 3.82 -29.50
N ILE A 422 -1.58 4.72 -30.48
CA ILE A 422 -0.38 4.95 -31.30
C ILE A 422 0.60 5.91 -30.60
N ASN A 423 0.06 6.88 -29.86
CA ASN A 423 0.83 7.94 -29.20
C ASN A 423 0.89 7.78 -27.68
N GLN A 424 0.61 6.59 -27.14
CA GLN A 424 0.50 6.39 -25.70
C GLN A 424 1.84 6.62 -25.00
N PRO A 425 1.97 7.64 -24.14
CA PRO A 425 3.20 7.89 -23.39
C PRO A 425 3.36 6.90 -22.24
N LEU A 426 4.60 6.67 -21.83
CA LEU A 426 4.89 6.10 -20.52
C LEU A 426 4.76 7.21 -19.48
N VAL A 427 3.83 7.07 -18.53
CA VAL A 427 3.56 8.08 -17.50
C VAL A 427 4.06 7.57 -16.15
N LEU A 428 4.96 8.32 -15.53
CA LEU A 428 5.62 7.97 -14.27
C LEU A 428 5.56 9.14 -13.30
N SER A 429 5.74 8.86 -12.01
CA SER A 429 5.78 9.89 -10.96
C SER A 429 7.05 9.77 -10.13
N SER A 430 7.49 10.88 -9.57
CA SER A 430 8.66 10.92 -8.69
C SER A 430 8.34 10.45 -7.27
N LEU A 431 7.12 10.72 -6.78
CA LEU A 431 6.70 10.38 -5.42
C LEU A 431 5.43 9.53 -5.44
N PRO A 432 5.24 8.67 -4.43
CA PRO A 432 4.00 7.93 -4.28
C PRO A 432 2.85 8.89 -3.98
N ASN A 433 1.61 8.48 -4.26
CA ASN A 433 0.46 9.26 -3.85
C ASN A 433 0.40 9.35 -2.31
N TYR A 434 -0.22 10.40 -1.80
CA TYR A 434 -0.35 10.66 -0.37
C TYR A 434 -1.07 9.53 0.41
N TYR A 435 -1.94 8.75 -0.25
CA TYR A 435 -2.66 7.64 0.38
C TYR A 435 -1.88 6.32 0.33
N SER A 436 -0.67 6.32 -0.21
CA SER A 436 0.15 5.14 -0.36
C SER A 436 0.95 4.87 0.90
N ASN A 437 0.96 3.61 1.34
CA ASN A 437 1.83 3.14 2.42
C ASN A 437 3.22 2.72 1.89
N GLN A 438 3.55 3.01 0.63
CA GLN A 438 4.85 2.67 0.04
C GLN A 438 5.94 3.65 0.48
N SER A 439 7.15 3.14 0.76
CA SER A 439 8.33 3.98 0.98
C SER A 439 8.61 4.87 -0.24
N GLU A 440 8.81 6.17 0.00
CA GLU A 440 9.16 7.14 -1.05
C GLU A 440 10.44 6.72 -1.78
N PHE A 441 11.45 6.24 -1.04
CA PHE A 441 12.70 5.79 -1.64
C PHE A 441 12.50 4.53 -2.50
N ALA A 442 11.73 3.55 -2.02
CA ALA A 442 11.41 2.36 -2.80
C ALA A 442 10.60 2.70 -4.08
N PHE A 443 9.70 3.68 -3.99
CA PHE A 443 8.92 4.19 -5.11
C PHE A 443 9.82 4.85 -6.16
N VAL A 444 10.73 5.74 -5.74
CA VAL A 444 11.71 6.39 -6.62
C VAL A 444 12.60 5.36 -7.33
N LEU A 445 13.07 4.34 -6.63
CA LEU A 445 13.85 3.25 -7.25
C LEU A 445 13.04 2.46 -8.27
N ASN A 446 11.75 2.23 -8.02
CA ASN A 446 10.87 1.60 -8.99
C ASN A 446 10.72 2.46 -10.25
N THR A 447 10.49 3.77 -10.09
CA THR A 447 10.44 4.73 -11.20
C THR A 447 11.77 4.74 -11.99
N LEU A 448 12.92 4.77 -11.31
CA LEU A 448 14.24 4.71 -11.95
C LEU A 448 14.43 3.39 -12.73
N GLY A 449 14.01 2.27 -12.17
CA GLY A 449 14.02 0.96 -12.83
C GLY A 449 13.14 0.94 -14.09
N LYS A 450 11.92 1.50 -14.03
CA LYS A 450 11.02 1.63 -15.18
C LYS A 450 11.59 2.53 -16.27
N LEU A 451 12.26 3.62 -15.90
CA LEU A 451 13.00 4.46 -16.85
C LEU A 451 14.13 3.68 -17.53
N TRP A 452 14.89 2.88 -16.77
CA TRP A 452 15.93 2.04 -17.34
C TRP A 452 15.38 0.95 -18.29
N LEU A 453 14.19 0.39 -18.02
CA LEU A 453 13.55 -0.58 -18.91
C LEU A 453 13.25 -0.03 -20.31
N THR A 454 13.08 1.29 -20.48
CA THR A 454 12.84 1.89 -21.80
C THR A 454 14.10 1.97 -22.67
N GLY A 455 15.27 1.68 -22.10
CA GLY A 455 16.56 1.91 -22.76
C GLY A 455 17.21 3.25 -22.39
N LEU A 456 16.60 4.03 -21.49
CA LEU A 456 17.22 5.26 -20.99
C LEU A 456 18.54 4.93 -20.27
N SER A 457 19.60 5.67 -20.61
CA SER A 457 20.90 5.53 -19.97
C SER A 457 20.88 6.22 -18.61
N ILE A 458 21.06 5.44 -17.55
CA ILE A 458 21.14 5.94 -16.18
C ILE A 458 22.62 6.13 -15.81
N ASN A 459 22.91 7.24 -15.14
CA ASN A 459 24.24 7.55 -14.64
C ASN A 459 24.46 6.90 -13.27
N TRP A 460 24.80 5.61 -13.28
CA TRP A 460 25.07 4.84 -12.06
C TRP A 460 26.25 5.40 -11.26
N PHE A 461 27.22 6.06 -11.90
CA PHE A 461 28.34 6.68 -11.20
C PHE A 461 27.84 7.77 -10.25
N ASP A 462 27.03 8.72 -10.75
CA ASP A 462 26.50 9.80 -9.93
C ASP A 462 25.44 9.33 -8.93
N PHE A 463 24.64 8.32 -9.28
CA PHE A 463 23.71 7.66 -8.35
C PHE A 463 24.43 7.11 -7.09
N TYR A 464 25.63 6.52 -7.26
CA TYR A 464 26.41 5.93 -6.16
C TYR A 464 27.51 6.85 -5.58
N ASN A 465 27.67 8.09 -6.07
CA ASN A 465 28.83 8.96 -5.79
C ASN A 465 29.04 9.29 -4.28
N GLN A 466 28.06 9.01 -3.42
CA GLN A 466 28.14 9.17 -1.97
C GLN A 466 27.78 7.91 -1.17
N GLN A 467 27.64 6.75 -1.83
CA GLN A 467 27.40 5.47 -1.19
C GLN A 467 28.71 4.67 -1.10
N HIS A 468 28.92 3.97 0.02
CA HIS A 468 30.08 3.09 0.22
C HIS A 468 29.80 1.69 -0.30
N CYS A 469 29.60 1.54 -1.62
CA CYS A 469 29.42 0.24 -2.28
C CYS A 469 30.76 -0.33 -2.76
N ARG A 470 30.89 -1.66 -2.70
CA ARG A 470 32.05 -2.41 -3.18
C ARG A 470 31.68 -3.21 -4.41
N THR A 471 32.60 -3.23 -5.37
CA THR A 471 32.49 -4.12 -6.53
C THR A 471 32.67 -5.58 -6.10
N LEU A 472 31.67 -6.42 -6.37
CA LEU A 472 31.74 -7.87 -6.22
C LEU A 472 32.31 -8.50 -7.50
N ALA A 473 33.20 -9.49 -7.33
CA ALA A 473 33.66 -10.33 -8.41
C ALA A 473 32.54 -11.33 -8.77
N LEU A 474 31.66 -10.95 -9.69
CA LEU A 474 30.58 -11.80 -10.16
C LEU A 474 31.14 -12.95 -11.02
N PRO A 475 30.85 -14.22 -10.69
CA PRO A 475 31.35 -15.37 -11.43
C PRO A 475 30.97 -15.32 -12.92
N ALA A 476 31.91 -15.67 -13.81
CA ALA A 476 31.70 -15.59 -15.27
C ALA A 476 30.59 -16.55 -15.76
N ASP A 477 30.37 -17.66 -15.05
CA ASP A 477 29.33 -18.64 -15.33
C ASP A 477 27.91 -18.08 -15.13
N LEU A 478 27.73 -17.01 -14.33
CA LEU A 478 26.47 -16.25 -14.29
C LEU A 478 26.06 -15.78 -15.68
N PHE A 479 27.04 -15.42 -16.51
CA PHE A 479 26.88 -14.83 -17.84
C PHE A 479 27.17 -15.80 -18.98
N GLU A 480 27.43 -17.09 -18.71
CA GLU A 480 27.84 -18.07 -19.73
C GLU A 480 26.85 -18.14 -20.90
N ALA A 481 25.55 -18.05 -20.60
CA ALA A 481 24.48 -18.07 -21.59
C ALA A 481 24.51 -16.85 -22.54
N GLN A 482 25.14 -15.74 -22.15
CA GLN A 482 25.31 -14.53 -22.97
C GLN A 482 26.56 -14.59 -23.88
N GLN A 483 27.56 -15.36 -23.46
CA GLN A 483 28.86 -15.51 -24.15
C GLN A 483 28.84 -16.52 -25.30
N LYS A 484 27.87 -17.46 -25.29
CA LYS A 484 27.65 -18.36 -26.43
C LYS A 484 27.11 -17.53 -27.61
N GLU A 485 27.90 -17.36 -28.67
CA GLU A 485 27.43 -16.79 -29.93
C GLU A 485 26.20 -17.57 -30.39
N VAL A 486 25.10 -16.88 -30.59
CA VAL A 486 23.97 -17.44 -31.32
C VAL A 486 24.42 -17.47 -32.77
N GLU A 487 24.63 -18.67 -33.34
CA GLU A 487 24.89 -18.82 -34.77
C GLU A 487 23.86 -18.01 -35.56
N PRO A 488 24.28 -17.22 -36.57
CA PRO A 488 23.33 -16.49 -37.39
C PRO A 488 22.43 -17.50 -38.08
N LYS A 489 21.13 -17.49 -37.75
CA LYS A 489 20.14 -18.10 -38.63
C LYS A 489 20.26 -17.39 -39.97
N GLN A 490 20.49 -18.17 -41.02
CA GLN A 490 20.65 -17.70 -42.40
C GLN A 490 19.63 -16.60 -42.71
N GLU A 491 20.13 -15.44 -43.08
CA GLU A 491 19.33 -14.38 -43.69
C GLU A 491 18.69 -14.94 -44.96
N GLU A 492 17.38 -15.19 -44.90
CA GLU A 492 16.59 -15.23 -46.13
C GLU A 492 16.66 -13.84 -46.77
N SER A 493 17.02 -13.85 -48.05
CA SER A 493 17.37 -12.70 -48.88
C SER A 493 16.44 -11.49 -48.73
N SER A 494 17.08 -10.35 -48.53
CA SER A 494 16.51 -9.01 -48.33
C SER A 494 15.87 -8.37 -49.58
N SER A 495 15.15 -9.14 -50.40
CA SER A 495 14.45 -8.61 -51.59
C SER A 495 12.94 -8.88 -51.63
N ASP A 496 12.40 -9.74 -50.77
CA ASP A 496 10.95 -10.08 -50.77
C ASP A 496 10.18 -9.57 -49.53
N ARG A 497 10.81 -8.81 -48.62
CA ARG A 497 10.17 -8.20 -47.42
C ARG A 497 9.45 -6.87 -47.68
N LEU A 498 9.05 -6.57 -48.91
CA LEU A 498 8.29 -5.35 -49.22
C LEU A 498 6.76 -5.56 -49.28
N PHE A 499 6.26 -6.78 -49.08
CA PHE A 499 4.79 -7.04 -49.04
C PHE A 499 4.40 -8.18 -48.10
N LEU A 500 4.82 -8.12 -46.83
CA LEU A 500 4.17 -8.90 -45.77
C LEU A 500 3.24 -7.95 -45.00
N LYS A 501 1.94 -8.26 -45.05
CA LYS A 501 0.85 -7.45 -44.48
C LYS A 501 1.12 -7.09 -43.03
N GLU A 502 0.89 -5.83 -42.68
CA GLU A 502 0.97 -5.20 -41.35
C GLU A 502 0.08 -5.83 -40.24
N GLN A 503 -0.48 -7.03 -40.42
CA GLN A 503 -1.55 -7.54 -39.57
C GLN A 503 -1.17 -8.64 -38.57
N ASP A 504 -0.02 -9.30 -38.66
CA ASP A 504 0.25 -10.50 -37.84
C ASP A 504 1.39 -10.37 -36.79
N PHE A 505 2.05 -9.22 -36.67
CA PHE A 505 3.10 -8.99 -35.64
C PHE A 505 2.82 -7.77 -34.72
N SER A 506 1.67 -7.11 -34.84
CA SER A 506 1.34 -5.90 -34.07
C SER A 506 0.69 -6.17 -32.71
N GLU A 507 0.08 -7.34 -32.49
CA GLU A 507 -0.74 -7.57 -31.29
C GLU A 507 0.08 -7.92 -30.03
N VAL A 508 1.26 -8.53 -30.16
CA VAL A 508 2.04 -9.01 -28.99
C VAL A 508 2.89 -7.90 -28.34
N THR A 509 3.28 -6.84 -29.05
CA THR A 509 4.13 -5.76 -28.50
C THR A 509 3.38 -4.52 -27.99
N GLN A 510 2.09 -4.37 -28.30
CA GLN A 510 1.28 -3.21 -27.86
C GLN A 510 0.60 -3.44 -26.50
N HIS A 511 0.22 -4.68 -26.19
CA HIS A 511 -0.48 -5.02 -24.95
C HIS A 511 0.43 -4.93 -23.72
N GLU A 512 1.74 -5.13 -23.90
CA GLU A 512 2.78 -5.01 -22.87
C GLU A 512 3.06 -3.54 -22.50
N ARG A 513 3.01 -2.61 -23.48
CA ARG A 513 3.20 -1.17 -23.23
C ARG A 513 2.09 -0.54 -22.40
N LEU A 514 0.84 -0.92 -22.69
CA LEU A 514 -0.35 -0.54 -21.92
C LEU A 514 -0.23 -0.94 -20.44
N ARG A 515 0.54 -1.98 -20.15
CA ARG A 515 0.78 -2.48 -18.80
C ARG A 515 2.01 -1.93 -18.10
N LEU A 516 2.90 -1.17 -18.72
CA LEU A 516 4.02 -0.53 -18.00
C LEU A 516 3.55 0.55 -17.01
N ASN A 517 2.46 1.23 -17.35
CA ASN A 517 1.76 2.14 -16.44
C ASN A 517 1.08 1.35 -15.30
N LEU A 518 0.72 0.09 -15.52
CA LEU A 518 0.12 -0.78 -14.53
C LEU A 518 1.20 -1.56 -13.77
N GLN A 519 0.92 -1.92 -12.52
CA GLN A 519 1.88 -2.64 -11.70
C GLN A 519 1.76 -4.16 -11.86
N ASN A 520 0.67 -4.66 -12.44
CA ASN A 520 0.24 -6.06 -12.35
C ASN A 520 -0.20 -6.65 -13.70
N SER A 521 -0.20 -7.98 -13.81
CA SER A 521 -0.76 -8.73 -14.94
C SER A 521 -2.29 -8.68 -14.98
N TYR A 522 -2.91 -9.01 -16.13
CA TYR A 522 -4.37 -9.00 -16.27
C TYR A 522 -5.00 -10.09 -15.44
N VAL A 523 -6.01 -9.72 -14.66
CA VAL A 523 -6.91 -10.66 -14.01
C VAL A 523 -8.35 -10.23 -14.29
N ALA A 524 -9.12 -11.07 -14.97
CA ALA A 524 -10.52 -10.81 -15.31
C ALA A 524 -11.43 -10.82 -14.06
N PRO A 525 -12.58 -10.13 -14.09
CA PRO A 525 -13.55 -10.15 -12.98
C PRO A 525 -14.13 -11.55 -12.75
N ARG A 526 -14.09 -11.98 -11.49
CA ARG A 526 -14.37 -13.34 -11.02
C ARG A 526 -15.80 -13.50 -10.52
N ASN A 527 -16.42 -12.41 -10.06
CA ASN A 527 -17.79 -12.40 -9.54
C ASN A 527 -18.63 -11.25 -10.14
N ASN A 528 -19.94 -11.26 -9.88
CA ASN A 528 -20.87 -10.29 -10.47
C ASN A 528 -20.65 -8.85 -9.97
N ILE A 529 -20.18 -8.65 -8.73
CA ILE A 529 -19.91 -7.31 -8.19
C ILE A 529 -18.65 -6.75 -8.86
N GLU A 530 -17.59 -7.55 -8.94
CA GLU A 530 -16.39 -7.20 -9.70
C GLU A 530 -16.73 -6.87 -11.16
N ARG A 531 -17.59 -7.64 -11.83
CA ARG A 531 -18.02 -7.34 -13.22
C ARG A 531 -18.70 -5.97 -13.33
N LYS A 532 -19.66 -5.67 -12.44
CA LYS A 532 -20.36 -4.38 -12.46
C LYS A 532 -19.43 -3.21 -12.17
N ILE A 533 -18.50 -3.37 -11.22
CA ILE A 533 -17.51 -2.33 -10.91
C ILE A 533 -16.53 -2.17 -12.07
N VAL A 534 -16.03 -3.25 -12.68
CA VAL A 534 -15.22 -3.19 -13.90
C VAL A 534 -15.96 -2.47 -15.01
N GLU A 535 -17.24 -2.75 -15.26
CA GLU A 535 -18.05 -2.05 -16.28
C GLU A 535 -18.15 -0.54 -15.99
N ILE A 536 -18.33 -0.15 -14.72
CA ILE A 536 -18.33 1.26 -14.32
C ILE A 536 -16.96 1.89 -14.60
N TRP A 537 -15.87 1.22 -14.21
CA TRP A 537 -14.50 1.70 -14.44
C TRP A 537 -14.21 1.84 -15.94
N GLN A 538 -14.58 0.85 -16.76
CA GLN A 538 -14.39 0.86 -18.21
C GLN A 538 -15.12 2.03 -18.87
N GLN A 539 -16.34 2.34 -18.41
CA GLN A 539 -17.10 3.48 -18.91
C GLN A 539 -16.46 4.81 -18.56
N ILE A 540 -15.99 4.98 -17.32
CA ILE A 540 -15.43 6.25 -16.85
C ILE A 540 -14.05 6.51 -17.45
N PHE A 541 -13.19 5.50 -17.46
CA PHE A 541 -11.83 5.60 -18.00
C PHE A 541 -11.77 5.43 -19.53
N ASN A 542 -12.90 5.08 -20.17
CA ASN A 542 -12.98 4.77 -21.59
C ASN A 542 -11.97 3.68 -22.03
N LEU A 543 -11.73 2.69 -21.17
CA LEU A 543 -10.81 1.58 -21.41
C LEU A 543 -11.57 0.29 -21.74
N LYS A 544 -11.13 -0.43 -22.77
CA LYS A 544 -11.77 -1.69 -23.17
C LYS A 544 -11.53 -2.84 -22.19
N GLN A 545 -10.41 -2.84 -21.48
CA GLN A 545 -10.02 -3.92 -20.58
C GLN A 545 -9.40 -3.33 -19.32
N ILE A 546 -9.98 -3.69 -18.16
CA ILE A 546 -9.49 -3.35 -16.83
C ILE A 546 -9.46 -4.64 -16.02
N GLY A 547 -8.31 -4.94 -15.43
CA GLY A 547 -8.10 -6.06 -14.52
C GLY A 547 -8.56 -5.73 -13.10
N VAL A 548 -8.89 -6.75 -12.31
CA VAL A 548 -9.43 -6.53 -10.96
C VAL A 548 -8.41 -5.95 -9.97
N TYR A 549 -7.12 -6.09 -10.26
CA TYR A 549 -6.02 -5.56 -9.46
C TYR A 549 -5.38 -4.29 -10.06
N ASP A 550 -5.91 -3.81 -11.18
CA ASP A 550 -5.40 -2.58 -11.78
C ASP A 550 -5.69 -1.41 -10.83
N ASN A 551 -4.63 -0.67 -10.47
CA ASN A 551 -4.73 0.43 -9.52
C ASN A 551 -5.45 1.65 -10.15
N PHE A 552 -6.38 2.23 -9.40
CA PHE A 552 -7.19 3.39 -9.76
C PHE A 552 -6.37 4.56 -10.32
N PHE A 553 -5.29 4.96 -9.65
CA PHE A 553 -4.45 6.10 -10.08
C PHE A 553 -3.66 5.76 -11.34
N ASN A 554 -3.17 4.51 -11.46
CA ASN A 554 -2.42 4.05 -12.64
C ASN A 554 -3.30 3.95 -13.91
N LEU A 555 -4.62 3.87 -13.75
CA LEU A 555 -5.59 3.97 -14.83
C LEU A 555 -5.97 5.41 -15.19
N GLY A 556 -5.38 6.40 -14.49
CA GLY A 556 -5.65 7.82 -14.63
C GLY A 556 -6.77 8.33 -13.72
N GLY A 557 -7.05 7.62 -12.63
CA GLY A 557 -7.99 8.05 -11.61
C GLY A 557 -7.52 9.27 -10.82
N HIS A 558 -8.46 10.11 -10.43
CA HIS A 558 -8.26 11.22 -9.50
C HIS A 558 -9.58 11.50 -8.75
N SER A 559 -9.57 12.44 -7.81
CA SER A 559 -10.72 12.73 -6.93
C SER A 559 -12.04 13.01 -7.66
N LEU A 560 -12.04 13.75 -8.75
CA LEU A 560 -13.26 14.02 -9.52
C LEU A 560 -13.80 12.76 -10.23
N ILE A 561 -12.90 11.94 -10.80
CA ILE A 561 -13.25 10.64 -11.38
C ILE A 561 -13.82 9.71 -10.30
N ALA A 562 -13.24 9.73 -9.10
CA ALA A 562 -13.77 8.99 -7.96
C ALA A 562 -15.18 9.46 -7.57
N ILE A 563 -15.46 10.78 -7.57
CA ILE A 563 -16.81 11.31 -7.34
C ILE A 563 -17.80 10.84 -8.43
N GLN A 564 -17.40 10.88 -9.70
CA GLN A 564 -18.22 10.32 -10.79
C GLN A 564 -18.48 8.82 -10.62
N MET A 565 -17.47 8.09 -10.15
CA MET A 565 -17.56 6.66 -9.87
C MET A 565 -18.51 6.35 -8.72
N ILE A 566 -18.46 7.14 -7.64
CA ILE A 566 -19.40 7.08 -6.52
C ILE A 566 -20.82 7.29 -7.02
N ASN A 567 -21.06 8.32 -7.86
CA ASN A 567 -22.38 8.58 -8.43
C ASN A 567 -22.88 7.41 -9.29
N LYS A 568 -22.01 6.80 -10.12
CA LYS A 568 -22.37 5.62 -10.92
C LYS A 568 -22.60 4.37 -10.06
N ILE A 569 -21.83 4.17 -8.99
CA ILE A 569 -22.03 3.08 -8.03
C ILE A 569 -23.38 3.25 -7.32
N ARG A 570 -23.68 4.46 -6.84
CA ARG A 570 -24.98 4.81 -6.25
C ARG A 570 -26.14 4.51 -7.22
N GLN A 571 -26.02 4.89 -8.49
CA GLN A 571 -27.08 4.66 -9.49
C GLN A 571 -27.26 3.17 -9.84
N ASN A 572 -26.17 2.43 -10.04
CA ASN A 572 -26.21 1.04 -10.55
C ASN A 572 -26.36 -0.01 -9.45
N LEU A 573 -25.85 0.29 -8.25
CA LEU A 573 -25.80 -0.64 -7.11
C LEU A 573 -26.66 -0.17 -5.94
N LYS A 574 -27.24 1.04 -5.99
CA LYS A 574 -28.06 1.64 -4.93
C LYS A 574 -27.32 1.80 -3.59
N LEU A 575 -25.99 1.79 -3.63
CA LEU A 575 -25.15 1.88 -2.45
C LEU A 575 -24.48 3.25 -2.35
N GLU A 576 -24.55 3.85 -1.17
CA GLU A 576 -23.83 5.08 -0.84
C GLU A 576 -22.42 4.76 -0.34
N ILE A 577 -21.40 5.33 -0.98
CA ILE A 577 -20.00 5.17 -0.57
C ILE A 577 -19.28 6.52 -0.55
N SER A 578 -18.23 6.63 0.26
CA SER A 578 -17.46 7.87 0.41
C SER A 578 -16.27 7.96 -0.56
N LEU A 579 -15.70 9.16 -0.72
CA LEU A 579 -14.44 9.33 -1.44
C LEU A 579 -13.28 8.57 -0.78
N GLY A 580 -13.24 8.56 0.55
CA GLY A 580 -12.25 7.79 1.31
C GLY A 580 -12.33 6.29 1.01
N THR A 581 -13.53 5.75 0.76
CA THR A 581 -13.72 4.35 0.38
C THR A 581 -12.99 4.01 -0.93
N ILE A 582 -13.08 4.86 -1.96
CA ILE A 582 -12.37 4.64 -3.22
C ILE A 582 -10.85 4.70 -3.02
N PHE A 583 -10.37 5.66 -2.21
CA PHE A 583 -8.93 5.86 -1.98
C PHE A 583 -8.28 4.86 -1.03
N THR A 584 -9.08 4.14 -0.25
CA THR A 584 -8.63 3.01 0.56
C THR A 584 -8.73 1.67 -0.17
N ASN A 585 -9.59 1.57 -1.18
CA ASN A 585 -9.81 0.37 -1.99
C ASN A 585 -9.43 0.66 -3.44
N LEU A 586 -8.13 0.77 -3.69
CA LEU A 586 -7.57 1.30 -4.94
C LEU A 586 -7.72 0.39 -6.16
N ASN A 587 -8.27 -0.81 -6.03
CA ASN A 587 -8.54 -1.72 -7.15
C ASN A 587 -9.96 -2.29 -7.05
N VAL A 588 -10.42 -2.90 -8.15
CA VAL A 588 -11.79 -3.42 -8.23
C VAL A 588 -12.03 -4.59 -7.27
N ALA A 589 -11.03 -5.44 -7.01
CA ALA A 589 -11.18 -6.55 -6.08
C ALA A 589 -11.46 -6.07 -4.65
N ASP A 590 -10.70 -5.09 -4.17
CA ASP A 590 -10.87 -4.51 -2.83
C ASP A 590 -12.18 -3.72 -2.74
N LEU A 591 -12.49 -2.91 -3.77
CA LEU A 591 -13.75 -2.15 -3.80
C LEU A 591 -14.97 -3.08 -3.88
N ALA A 592 -14.89 -4.18 -4.64
CA ALA A 592 -15.94 -5.19 -4.70
C ALA A 592 -16.15 -5.88 -3.35
N THR A 593 -15.07 -6.11 -2.60
CA THR A 593 -15.14 -6.68 -1.25
C THR A 593 -15.88 -5.74 -0.30
N PHE A 594 -15.55 -4.45 -0.33
CA PHE A 594 -16.26 -3.43 0.44
C PHE A 594 -17.74 -3.35 0.05
N VAL A 595 -18.05 -3.22 -1.24
CA VAL A 595 -19.42 -3.13 -1.75
C VAL A 595 -20.25 -4.37 -1.41
N ALA A 596 -19.66 -5.56 -1.50
CA ALA A 596 -20.33 -6.81 -1.13
C ALA A 596 -20.72 -6.81 0.36
N LYS A 597 -19.84 -6.31 1.23
CA LYS A 597 -20.10 -6.20 2.67
C LYS A 597 -21.27 -5.26 2.95
N GLU A 598 -21.29 -4.08 2.33
CA GLU A 598 -22.36 -3.09 2.55
C GLU A 598 -23.73 -3.54 2.00
N LEU A 599 -23.77 -4.17 0.82
CA LEU A 599 -25.01 -4.69 0.25
C LEU A 599 -25.63 -5.83 1.10
N LEU A 600 -24.81 -6.58 1.85
CA LEU A 600 -25.29 -7.57 2.81
C LEU A 600 -25.87 -6.92 4.08
N ILE A 601 -25.45 -5.70 4.40
CA ILE A 601 -25.94 -4.92 5.54
C ILE A 601 -27.27 -4.23 5.20
N GLU A 602 -27.38 -3.57 4.05
CA GLU A 602 -28.61 -2.87 3.63
C GLU A 602 -29.82 -3.80 3.47
N ASN A 603 -29.62 -5.00 2.89
CA ASN A 603 -30.70 -5.97 2.66
C ASN A 603 -31.25 -6.62 3.95
N ASN A 604 -30.59 -6.46 5.10
CA ASN A 604 -31.10 -6.91 6.39
C ASN A 604 -31.97 -5.85 7.10
N THR A 605 -32.15 -4.65 6.52
CA THR A 605 -32.72 -3.50 7.25
C THR A 605 -34.04 -2.94 6.70
N SER A 606 -34.66 -3.56 5.68
CA SER A 606 -35.98 -3.11 5.24
C SER A 606 -36.82 -4.20 4.55
N GLN A 607 -38.02 -4.40 5.10
CA GLN A 607 -39.18 -5.16 4.61
C GLN A 607 -39.18 -6.68 4.85
N GLN A 608 -40.04 -7.07 5.79
CA GLN A 608 -40.27 -8.42 6.29
C GLN A 608 -41.30 -9.21 5.44
N GLU A 609 -41.53 -8.84 4.18
CA GLU A 609 -42.58 -9.45 3.33
C GLU A 609 -42.05 -10.14 2.06
N ASP A 610 -40.77 -10.04 1.71
CA ASP A 610 -40.19 -10.77 0.55
C ASP A 610 -39.52 -12.11 0.92
N LEU A 611 -39.63 -12.54 2.17
CA LEU A 611 -39.07 -13.81 2.68
C LEU A 611 -39.73 -15.06 2.04
N GLU A 612 -40.94 -14.93 1.50
CA GLU A 612 -41.63 -16.08 0.88
C GLU A 612 -41.27 -16.26 -0.61
N ALA A 613 -40.94 -15.19 -1.34
CA ALA A 613 -40.54 -15.29 -2.75
C ALA A 613 -39.08 -15.77 -2.93
N LEU A 614 -38.20 -15.50 -1.94
CA LEU A 614 -36.83 -16.03 -1.91
C LEU A 614 -36.78 -17.50 -1.44
N SER A 615 -37.81 -18.01 -0.76
CA SER A 615 -37.90 -19.41 -0.32
C SER A 615 -38.03 -20.43 -1.46
N ALA A 616 -38.48 -19.98 -2.64
CA ALA A 616 -38.64 -20.84 -3.81
C ALA A 616 -37.34 -21.04 -4.62
N ILE A 617 -36.31 -20.20 -4.39
CA ILE A 617 -34.97 -20.38 -4.97
C ILE A 617 -34.07 -21.21 -4.02
N SER A 618 -34.42 -21.29 -2.73
CA SER A 618 -33.66 -22.03 -1.72
C SER A 618 -33.94 -23.53 -1.63
N HIS A 619 -34.79 -24.10 -2.50
CA HIS A 619 -35.17 -25.52 -2.42
C HIS A 619 -34.55 -26.43 -3.49
N GLN A 620 -33.32 -26.13 -3.91
CA GLN A 620 -32.57 -27.07 -4.77
C GLN A 620 -31.05 -26.99 -4.64
N ILE A 621 -30.53 -26.74 -3.43
CA ILE A 621 -29.10 -26.98 -3.14
C ILE A 621 -28.99 -27.72 -1.81
N ASP A 622 -28.35 -28.87 -1.90
CA ASP A 622 -28.15 -29.90 -0.88
C ASP A 622 -27.63 -29.37 0.47
N THR A 623 -28.20 -29.93 1.53
CA THR A 623 -27.75 -29.83 2.90
C THR A 623 -26.38 -30.49 3.06
N ASP A 624 -25.27 -29.75 2.88
CA ASP A 624 -23.97 -30.15 3.49
C ASP A 624 -22.81 -29.13 3.45
N LYS A 625 -23.00 -27.86 3.04
CA LYS A 625 -21.91 -26.87 3.08
C LYS A 625 -22.38 -25.49 3.55
N GLN A 626 -22.23 -25.21 4.85
CA GLN A 626 -22.10 -23.85 5.35
C GLN A 626 -20.76 -23.29 4.87
N VAL A 627 -20.79 -22.38 3.89
CA VAL A 627 -19.59 -21.70 3.40
C VAL A 627 -19.22 -20.59 4.38
N VAL A 628 -18.26 -20.88 5.24
CA VAL A 628 -17.43 -19.87 5.91
C VAL A 628 -16.32 -19.55 4.92
N ASN A 629 -16.12 -18.27 4.57
CA ASN A 629 -15.03 -17.83 3.69
C ASN A 629 -13.68 -18.06 4.39
N TRP A 630 -13.08 -19.22 4.19
CA TRP A 630 -11.68 -19.51 4.47
C TRP A 630 -10.79 -19.17 3.26
N LEU A 631 -9.64 -18.56 3.53
CA LEU A 631 -8.66 -18.17 2.52
C LEU A 631 -7.50 -19.18 2.51
N ASN A 632 -6.83 -19.34 1.37
CA ASN A 632 -5.53 -19.99 1.34
C ASN A 632 -4.49 -19.02 1.87
N TYR A 633 -3.69 -19.47 2.83
CA TYR A 633 -2.61 -18.70 3.42
C TYR A 633 -1.34 -19.53 3.47
N LYS A 634 -0.22 -18.92 3.11
CA LYS A 634 1.08 -19.56 3.16
C LYS A 634 1.85 -19.05 4.38
N LEU A 635 2.08 -19.93 5.34
CA LEU A 635 2.87 -19.65 6.54
C LEU A 635 4.34 -19.35 6.17
N ILE A 636 5.07 -18.73 7.09
CA ILE A 636 6.47 -18.32 6.90
C ILE A 636 7.38 -19.51 6.59
N ASN A 637 7.12 -20.68 7.19
CA ASN A 637 7.82 -21.94 6.88
C ASN A 637 7.40 -22.58 5.55
N GLY A 638 6.54 -21.91 4.76
CA GLY A 638 6.09 -22.36 3.45
C GLY A 638 4.92 -23.34 3.45
N LEU A 639 4.40 -23.73 4.62
CA LEU A 639 3.19 -24.55 4.71
C LEU A 639 1.96 -23.75 4.24
N GLU A 640 1.22 -24.31 3.30
CA GLU A 640 -0.07 -23.77 2.89
C GLU A 640 -1.17 -24.30 3.81
N ILE A 641 -1.96 -23.40 4.38
CA ILE A 641 -3.09 -23.71 5.24
C ILE A 641 -4.33 -22.92 4.80
N PHE A 642 -5.48 -23.36 5.26
CA PHE A 642 -6.71 -22.58 5.26
C PHE A 642 -6.82 -21.80 6.57
N HIS A 643 -7.28 -20.56 6.49
CA HIS A 643 -7.48 -19.72 7.67
C HIS A 643 -8.66 -18.76 7.50
N GLN A 644 -9.11 -18.14 8.61
CA GLN A 644 -10.16 -17.12 8.62
C GLN A 644 -9.61 -15.70 8.81
N ASN A 645 -8.62 -15.53 9.68
CA ASN A 645 -8.06 -14.23 10.03
C ASN A 645 -6.53 -14.27 9.97
N LYS A 646 -5.92 -13.40 9.15
CA LYS A 646 -4.47 -13.34 8.97
C LYS A 646 -3.73 -12.97 10.26
N ALA A 647 -4.12 -11.90 10.92
CA ALA A 647 -3.43 -11.39 12.11
C ALA A 647 -3.46 -12.41 13.27
N GLU A 648 -4.60 -13.09 13.45
CA GLU A 648 -4.73 -14.18 14.42
C GLU A 648 -3.86 -15.38 14.05
N THR A 649 -3.85 -15.76 12.77
CA THR A 649 -3.01 -16.87 12.26
C THR A 649 -1.52 -16.59 12.44
N GLU A 650 -1.07 -15.37 12.14
CA GLU A 650 0.33 -14.96 12.32
C GLU A 650 0.71 -14.94 13.80
N HIS A 651 -0.17 -14.49 14.68
CA HIS A 651 0.07 -14.52 16.13
C HIS A 651 0.25 -15.94 16.65
N PHE A 652 -0.67 -16.86 16.32
CA PHE A 652 -0.52 -18.26 16.73
C PHE A 652 0.69 -18.93 16.10
N TYR A 653 1.05 -18.55 14.86
CA TYR A 653 2.25 -19.05 14.22
C TYR A 653 3.52 -18.64 14.99
N GLU A 654 3.62 -17.37 15.37
CA GLU A 654 4.74 -16.84 16.18
C GLU A 654 4.87 -17.61 17.50
N ASP A 655 3.77 -17.80 18.24
CA ASP A 655 3.82 -18.50 19.54
C ASP A 655 4.15 -19.99 19.43
N ILE A 656 3.60 -20.67 18.42
CA ILE A 656 3.78 -22.11 18.22
C ILE A 656 5.15 -22.41 17.60
N TYR A 657 5.52 -21.74 16.51
CA TYR A 657 6.69 -22.11 15.69
C TYR A 657 7.94 -21.31 16.03
N GLU A 658 7.82 -20.02 16.36
CA GLU A 658 8.98 -19.15 16.59
C GLU A 658 9.37 -19.14 18.08
N ASN A 659 8.43 -18.78 18.95
CA ASN A 659 8.63 -18.74 20.41
C ASN A 659 8.61 -20.13 21.04
N ARG A 660 8.10 -21.15 20.31
CA ARG A 660 8.02 -22.55 20.75
C ARG A 660 7.42 -22.68 22.16
N VAL A 661 6.35 -21.93 22.44
CA VAL A 661 5.76 -21.80 23.79
C VAL A 661 5.33 -23.15 24.37
N TYR A 662 5.01 -24.14 23.53
CA TYR A 662 4.61 -25.48 23.96
C TYR A 662 5.79 -26.46 24.14
N ALA A 663 6.99 -26.12 23.68
CA ALA A 663 8.19 -26.96 23.72
C ALA A 663 9.28 -26.43 24.69
N LYS A 664 8.89 -25.57 25.64
CA LYS A 664 9.77 -25.05 26.71
C LYS A 664 9.50 -25.72 28.06
N ASN A 665 10.27 -25.35 29.08
CA ASN A 665 10.07 -25.74 30.48
C ASN A 665 9.97 -27.26 30.74
N GLY A 666 10.76 -28.04 30.00
CA GLY A 666 10.88 -29.50 30.20
C GLY A 666 9.86 -30.35 29.46
N ILE A 667 8.98 -29.74 28.64
CA ILE A 667 8.11 -30.47 27.71
C ILE A 667 8.95 -31.06 26.57
N THR A 668 8.70 -32.33 26.24
CA THR A 668 9.47 -33.07 25.23
C THR A 668 8.56 -33.81 24.27
N PHE A 669 8.87 -33.70 22.97
CA PHE A 669 8.21 -34.44 21.89
C PHE A 669 9.10 -35.61 21.49
N ASN A 670 8.58 -36.84 21.56
CA ASN A 670 9.31 -38.05 21.21
C ASN A 670 8.58 -38.82 20.11
N PRO A 671 9.30 -39.49 19.19
CA PRO A 671 8.67 -40.30 18.14
C PRO A 671 7.63 -41.30 18.69
N GLY A 672 6.44 -41.31 18.09
CA GLY A 672 5.33 -42.17 18.50
C GLY A 672 4.54 -41.69 19.73
N ASP A 673 4.66 -40.42 20.10
CA ASP A 673 3.88 -39.81 21.19
C ASP A 673 2.36 -39.79 20.88
N TYR A 674 1.55 -40.01 21.92
CA TYR A 674 0.11 -39.81 21.91
C TYR A 674 -0.23 -38.41 22.44
N ILE A 675 -0.67 -37.53 21.56
CA ILE A 675 -0.86 -36.11 21.85
C ILE A 675 -2.36 -35.78 21.84
N PHE A 676 -2.84 -35.07 22.85
CA PHE A 676 -4.19 -34.51 22.90
C PHE A 676 -4.10 -33.00 22.74
N ASP A 677 -4.65 -32.45 21.65
CA ASP A 677 -4.76 -31.02 21.34
C ASP A 677 -6.19 -30.55 21.60
N VAL A 678 -6.44 -30.07 22.82
CA VAL A 678 -7.75 -29.59 23.27
C VAL A 678 -7.85 -28.09 23.01
N GLY A 679 -8.84 -27.69 22.18
CA GLY A 679 -8.93 -26.33 21.66
C GLY A 679 -7.99 -26.12 20.47
N ALA A 680 -8.11 -26.98 19.46
CA ALA A 680 -7.18 -27.05 18.36
C ALA A 680 -7.31 -25.88 17.36
N ASN A 681 -8.44 -25.17 17.38
CA ASN A 681 -8.76 -24.08 16.46
C ASN A 681 -8.51 -24.53 15.00
N ILE A 682 -7.83 -23.73 14.17
CA ILE A 682 -7.53 -24.08 12.78
C ILE A 682 -6.45 -25.17 12.61
N GLY A 683 -5.86 -25.69 13.71
CA GLY A 683 -4.95 -26.84 13.69
C GLY A 683 -3.45 -26.53 13.59
N LEU A 684 -3.03 -25.29 13.90
CA LEU A 684 -1.61 -24.90 13.82
C LEU A 684 -0.71 -25.71 14.77
N PHE A 685 -1.16 -25.95 16.01
CA PHE A 685 -0.42 -26.78 16.96
C PHE A 685 -0.42 -28.25 16.53
N THR A 686 -1.55 -28.78 16.06
CA THR A 686 -1.62 -30.14 15.51
C THR A 686 -0.61 -30.33 14.36
N LEU A 687 -0.47 -29.36 13.46
CA LEU A 687 0.53 -29.38 12.38
C LEU A 687 1.97 -29.31 12.93
N PHE A 688 2.21 -28.47 13.93
CA PHE A 688 3.52 -28.34 14.57
C PHE A 688 3.94 -29.64 15.25
N ALA A 689 3.04 -30.25 16.03
CA ALA A 689 3.27 -31.51 16.70
C ALA A 689 3.53 -32.66 15.72
N ASP A 690 2.84 -32.69 14.57
CA ASP A 690 3.11 -33.64 13.48
C ASP A 690 4.50 -33.46 12.84
N GLN A 691 5.01 -32.23 12.82
CA GLN A 691 6.34 -31.93 12.30
C GLN A 691 7.47 -32.25 13.29
N GLU A 692 7.24 -32.03 14.58
CA GLU A 692 8.24 -32.27 15.63
C GLU A 692 8.26 -33.74 16.11
N CYS A 693 7.18 -34.49 15.91
CA CYS A 693 7.06 -35.88 16.36
C CYS A 693 6.80 -36.86 15.19
N ASP A 694 7.83 -37.64 14.85
CA ASP A 694 7.70 -38.72 13.87
C ASP A 694 6.68 -39.78 14.34
N ASN A 695 5.72 -40.13 13.47
CA ASN A 695 4.67 -41.14 13.73
C ASN A 695 3.78 -40.86 14.96
N ALA A 696 3.53 -39.59 15.29
CA ALA A 696 2.60 -39.22 16.36
C ALA A 696 1.18 -39.75 16.10
N THR A 697 0.44 -40.04 17.19
CA THR A 697 -1.03 -40.16 17.14
C THR A 697 -1.64 -38.97 17.87
N ILE A 698 -2.34 -38.11 17.14
CA ILE A 698 -2.85 -36.83 17.66
C ILE A 698 -4.37 -36.85 17.71
N TYR A 699 -4.92 -36.64 18.90
CA TYR A 699 -6.35 -36.48 19.16
C TYR A 699 -6.63 -34.98 19.25
N THR A 700 -7.43 -34.45 18.34
CA THR A 700 -7.62 -33.00 18.19
C THR A 700 -9.10 -32.64 18.34
N PHE A 701 -9.39 -31.61 19.15
CA PHE A 701 -10.74 -31.26 19.59
C PHE A 701 -11.05 -29.80 19.28
N GLU A 702 -12.09 -29.56 18.48
CA GLU A 702 -12.60 -28.23 18.17
C GLU A 702 -14.14 -28.24 18.13
N PRO A 703 -14.83 -27.55 19.06
CA PRO A 703 -16.29 -27.55 19.13
C PRO A 703 -16.99 -26.66 18.09
N SER A 704 -16.33 -25.61 17.56
CA SER A 704 -16.94 -24.67 16.62
C SER A 704 -17.06 -25.31 15.23
N PRO A 705 -18.28 -25.50 14.67
CA PRO A 705 -18.43 -26.09 13.34
C PRO A 705 -17.68 -25.32 12.22
N PRO A 706 -17.71 -23.97 12.18
CA PRO A 706 -16.87 -23.17 11.29
C PRO A 706 -15.38 -23.51 11.36
N THR A 707 -14.83 -23.56 12.56
CA THR A 707 -13.39 -23.75 12.79
C THR A 707 -12.98 -25.21 12.60
N PHE A 708 -13.81 -26.15 13.01
CA PHE A 708 -13.60 -27.60 12.83
C PHE A 708 -13.44 -27.98 11.35
N ASN A 709 -14.18 -27.33 10.45
CA ASN A 709 -14.01 -27.56 9.01
C ASN A 709 -12.62 -27.14 8.52
N ILE A 710 -12.07 -26.05 9.06
CA ILE A 710 -10.71 -25.58 8.76
C ILE A 710 -9.66 -26.52 9.33
N LEU A 711 -9.82 -26.89 10.61
CA LEU A 711 -9.00 -27.91 11.26
C LEU A 711 -8.91 -29.17 10.42
N LYS A 712 -10.06 -29.69 9.98
CA LYS A 712 -10.15 -30.90 9.16
C LYS A 712 -9.40 -30.76 7.82
N ALA A 713 -9.51 -29.61 7.15
CA ALA A 713 -8.78 -29.40 5.90
C ALA A 713 -7.27 -29.25 6.11
N ASN A 714 -6.85 -28.54 7.16
CA ASN A 714 -5.44 -28.34 7.46
C ASN A 714 -4.76 -29.63 7.89
N THR A 715 -5.40 -30.40 8.77
CA THR A 715 -4.86 -31.66 9.29
C THR A 715 -4.85 -32.80 8.27
N SER A 716 -5.56 -32.67 7.14
CA SER A 716 -5.45 -33.61 6.01
C SER A 716 -4.04 -33.67 5.41
N LYS A 717 -3.19 -32.69 5.72
CA LYS A 717 -1.80 -32.58 5.27
C LYS A 717 -0.78 -33.19 6.25
N CYS A 718 -1.22 -33.64 7.42
CA CYS A 718 -0.37 -34.27 8.43
C CYS A 718 0.12 -35.66 7.97
N ARG A 719 1.31 -36.05 8.45
CA ARG A 719 1.92 -37.36 8.17
C ARG A 719 1.51 -38.44 9.18
N GLY A 720 1.21 -38.03 10.41
CA GLY A 720 0.82 -38.88 11.54
C GLY A 720 -0.67 -39.25 11.56
N ASN A 721 -1.06 -39.99 12.59
CA ASN A 721 -2.42 -40.49 12.75
C ASN A 721 -3.30 -39.46 13.49
N ILE A 722 -4.02 -38.63 12.74
CA ILE A 722 -4.88 -37.58 13.31
C ILE A 722 -6.31 -38.08 13.52
N LYS A 723 -6.82 -37.96 14.75
CA LYS A 723 -8.20 -38.26 15.13
C LYS A 723 -8.93 -36.97 15.49
N LEU A 724 -9.86 -36.57 14.63
CA LEU A 724 -10.63 -35.32 14.73
C LEU A 724 -11.92 -35.54 15.53
N PHE A 725 -12.18 -34.66 16.51
CA PHE A 725 -13.41 -34.64 17.29
C PHE A 725 -14.09 -33.26 17.19
N ASN A 726 -15.30 -33.23 16.62
CA ASN A 726 -16.16 -32.05 16.60
C ASN A 726 -16.94 -31.92 17.91
N CYS A 727 -16.20 -31.79 19.01
CA CYS A 727 -16.73 -31.62 20.35
C CYS A 727 -15.71 -30.86 21.21
N GLY A 728 -16.18 -30.16 22.23
CA GLY A 728 -15.31 -29.63 23.29
C GLY A 728 -15.11 -30.67 24.38
N LEU A 729 -14.26 -30.38 25.36
CA LEU A 729 -14.07 -31.22 26.54
C LEU A 729 -14.52 -30.50 27.81
N SER A 730 -15.05 -31.25 28.77
CA SER A 730 -15.58 -30.73 30.04
C SER A 730 -15.59 -31.84 31.10
N ASN A 731 -16.14 -31.55 32.27
CA ASN A 731 -16.21 -32.48 33.40
C ASN A 731 -17.34 -33.52 33.29
N VAL A 732 -18.32 -33.28 32.41
CA VAL A 732 -19.45 -34.18 32.15
C VAL A 732 -19.85 -34.11 30.67
N ASP A 733 -20.39 -35.21 30.16
CA ASP A 733 -20.97 -35.26 28.81
C ASP A 733 -22.30 -34.47 28.79
N LYS A 734 -22.36 -33.39 28.01
CA LYS A 734 -23.55 -32.54 27.88
C LYS A 734 -23.54 -31.76 26.56
N THR A 735 -24.67 -31.15 26.24
CA THR A 735 -24.74 -30.09 25.22
C THR A 735 -24.61 -28.73 25.90
N ILE A 736 -23.76 -27.86 25.37
CA ILE A 736 -23.53 -26.52 25.87
C ILE A 736 -23.48 -25.53 24.69
N THR A 737 -23.84 -24.27 24.94
CA THR A 737 -23.77 -23.21 23.93
C THR A 737 -22.38 -22.58 23.92
N LEU A 738 -21.73 -22.59 22.76
CA LEU A 738 -20.48 -21.88 22.48
C LEU A 738 -20.81 -20.50 21.90
N THR A 739 -20.18 -19.46 22.43
CA THR A 739 -20.14 -18.14 21.80
C THR A 739 -18.91 -18.06 20.91
N PHE A 740 -19.13 -17.97 19.61
CA PHE A 740 -18.11 -17.95 18.56
C PHE A 740 -17.95 -16.54 17.99
N TYR A 741 -16.72 -16.04 17.96
CA TYR A 741 -16.38 -14.75 17.38
C TYR A 741 -15.67 -14.95 16.03
N PRO A 742 -16.34 -14.80 14.87
CA PRO A 742 -15.74 -15.12 13.57
C PRO A 742 -14.49 -14.29 13.22
N ASN A 743 -14.37 -13.09 13.79
CA ASN A 743 -13.25 -12.17 13.57
C ASN A 743 -12.17 -12.24 14.68
N SER A 744 -12.38 -13.08 15.70
CA SER A 744 -11.50 -13.37 16.84
C SER A 744 -11.72 -14.81 17.32
N SER A 745 -11.53 -15.78 16.43
CA SER A 745 -11.94 -17.16 16.67
C SER A 745 -11.32 -17.76 17.93
N GLY A 746 -10.09 -17.38 18.26
CA GLY A 746 -9.35 -17.81 19.45
C GLY A 746 -9.90 -17.31 20.78
N MET A 747 -10.77 -16.30 20.79
CA MET A 747 -11.43 -15.78 22.00
C MET A 747 -12.80 -16.45 22.23
N SER A 748 -13.21 -17.39 21.38
CA SER A 748 -14.51 -18.07 21.49
C SER A 748 -14.57 -18.95 22.75
N SER A 749 -15.64 -18.85 23.52
CA SER A 749 -15.73 -19.49 24.85
C SER A 749 -17.12 -20.03 25.17
N PHE A 750 -17.18 -21.04 26.06
CA PHE A 750 -18.41 -21.49 26.73
C PHE A 750 -18.83 -20.56 27.88
N TYR A 751 -17.95 -19.67 28.32
CA TYR A 751 -18.15 -18.71 29.41
C TYR A 751 -17.81 -17.27 28.93
N PRO A 752 -18.51 -16.74 27.92
CA PRO A 752 -18.15 -15.47 27.27
C PRO A 752 -18.23 -14.29 28.23
N ASN A 753 -17.25 -13.39 28.15
CA ASN A 753 -17.30 -12.08 28.79
C ASN A 753 -16.65 -11.05 27.86
N GLU A 754 -17.47 -10.46 27.00
CA GLU A 754 -17.01 -9.57 25.92
C GLU A 754 -16.19 -8.37 26.43
N GLU A 755 -16.57 -7.76 27.55
CA GLU A 755 -15.83 -6.62 28.12
C GLU A 755 -14.42 -7.02 28.57
N GLU A 756 -14.30 -8.18 29.20
CA GLU A 756 -13.02 -8.72 29.64
C GLU A 756 -12.16 -9.17 28.43
N GLU A 757 -12.76 -9.82 27.44
CA GLU A 757 -12.05 -10.26 26.23
C GLU A 757 -11.54 -9.07 25.42
N LYS A 758 -12.31 -7.97 25.33
CA LYS A 758 -11.86 -6.69 24.76
C LYS A 758 -10.67 -6.13 25.53
N GLN A 759 -10.69 -6.18 26.87
CA GLN A 759 -9.58 -5.69 27.70
C GLN A 759 -8.31 -6.53 27.53
N VAL A 760 -8.44 -7.87 27.52
CA VAL A 760 -7.33 -8.79 27.28
C VAL A 760 -6.71 -8.54 25.90
N LEU A 761 -7.53 -8.43 24.87
CA LEU A 761 -7.06 -8.16 23.51
C LEU A 761 -6.33 -6.81 23.42
N LYS A 762 -6.88 -5.75 24.02
CA LYS A 762 -6.22 -4.43 24.12
C LYS A 762 -4.86 -4.52 24.80
N ALA A 763 -4.76 -5.26 25.90
CA ALA A 763 -3.50 -5.43 26.63
C ALA A 763 -2.44 -6.16 25.77
N ILE A 764 -2.83 -7.25 25.08
CA ILE A 764 -1.93 -7.98 24.16
C ILE A 764 -1.42 -7.06 23.05
N ILE A 765 -2.29 -6.24 22.46
CA ILE A 765 -1.92 -5.28 21.41
C ILE A 765 -0.94 -4.23 21.95
N LEU A 766 -1.19 -3.69 23.15
CA LEU A 766 -0.30 -2.70 23.77
C LEU A 766 1.06 -3.29 24.11
N ASN A 767 1.11 -4.54 24.57
CA ASN A 767 2.37 -5.23 24.85
C ASN A 767 3.16 -5.51 23.56
N LYS A 768 2.49 -5.92 22.49
CA LYS A 768 3.11 -6.09 21.17
C LYS A 768 3.66 -4.76 20.62
N LYS A 769 2.95 -3.65 20.82
CA LYS A 769 3.45 -2.31 20.50
C LYS A 769 4.71 -1.98 21.31
N GLN A 770 4.71 -2.24 22.61
CA GLN A 770 5.86 -1.96 23.48
C GLN A 770 7.06 -2.85 23.14
N ALA A 771 6.83 -4.08 22.69
CA ALA A 771 7.85 -5.01 22.21
C ALA A 771 8.37 -4.68 20.79
N GLY A 772 7.81 -3.66 20.11
CA GLY A 772 8.19 -3.29 18.74
C GLY A 772 7.68 -4.25 17.66
N MET A 773 6.67 -5.06 17.98
CA MET A 773 6.07 -6.08 17.09
C MET A 773 4.85 -5.57 16.31
N LEU A 774 4.29 -4.40 16.69
CA LEU A 774 3.18 -3.77 15.98
C LEU A 774 3.47 -2.29 15.72
N GLU A 775 3.19 -1.86 14.49
CA GLU A 775 3.21 -0.45 14.09
C GLU A 775 1.94 0.28 14.57
N MET A 776 1.98 1.60 14.75
CA MET A 776 0.83 2.37 15.28
C MET A 776 -0.43 2.22 14.42
N GLU A 777 -0.30 2.07 13.10
CA GLU A 777 -1.40 1.79 12.17
C GLU A 777 -2.12 0.46 12.44
N GLN A 778 -1.39 -0.56 12.88
CA GLN A 778 -1.97 -1.85 13.25
C GLN A 778 -2.70 -1.76 14.60
N VAL A 779 -2.24 -0.87 15.50
CA VAL A 779 -2.89 -0.60 16.79
C VAL A 779 -4.21 0.17 16.61
N LEU A 780 -4.30 1.04 15.58
CA LEU A 780 -5.51 1.80 15.24
C LEU A 780 -6.66 0.94 14.71
N GLN A 781 -6.41 -0.32 14.31
CA GLN A 781 -7.46 -1.29 13.96
C GLN A 781 -8.28 -1.79 15.17
N TYR A 782 -7.94 -1.32 16.37
CA TYR A 782 -8.51 -1.78 17.64
C TYR A 782 -9.13 -0.65 18.47
N THR A 783 -9.69 0.36 17.80
CA THR A 783 -10.59 1.35 18.43
C THR A 783 -11.81 0.65 19.04
N ASP A 784 -12.49 1.32 19.98
CA ASP A 784 -13.67 0.74 20.64
C ASP A 784 -14.75 0.31 19.63
N GLU A 785 -14.99 1.10 18.57
CA GLU A 785 -15.93 0.77 17.48
C GLU A 785 -15.48 -0.45 16.65
N LEU A 786 -14.18 -0.60 16.35
CA LEU A 786 -13.66 -1.76 15.61
C LEU A 786 -13.61 -3.02 16.48
N LEU A 787 -13.42 -2.88 17.78
CA LEU A 787 -13.53 -3.98 18.73
C LEU A 787 -14.97 -4.48 18.85
N GLU A 788 -15.97 -3.60 18.80
CA GLU A 788 -17.38 -4.01 18.72
C GLU A 788 -17.67 -4.85 17.46
N GLU A 789 -17.13 -4.46 16.31
CA GLU A 789 -17.24 -5.25 15.07
C GLU A 789 -16.48 -6.59 15.13
N ARG A 790 -15.35 -6.64 15.85
CA ARG A 790 -14.52 -7.84 16.00
C ARG A 790 -15.13 -8.88 16.94
N PHE A 791 -15.87 -8.44 17.96
CA PHE A 791 -16.58 -9.30 18.91
C PHE A 791 -18.05 -9.56 18.53
N LYS A 792 -18.43 -9.38 17.25
CA LYS A 792 -19.71 -9.89 16.75
C LYS A 792 -19.78 -11.42 16.93
N SER A 793 -20.65 -11.88 17.81
CA SER A 793 -20.76 -13.30 18.16
C SER A 793 -21.81 -14.05 17.34
N GLN A 794 -21.59 -15.35 17.17
CA GLN A 794 -22.58 -16.35 16.79
C GLN A 794 -22.66 -17.41 17.88
N SER A 795 -23.81 -18.04 18.05
CA SER A 795 -23.98 -19.10 19.06
C SER A 795 -24.16 -20.47 18.41
N PHE A 796 -23.41 -21.46 18.89
CA PHE A 796 -23.52 -22.85 18.43
C PHE A 796 -23.81 -23.79 19.60
N ASN A 797 -24.79 -24.67 19.46
CA ASN A 797 -24.97 -25.76 20.40
C ASN A 797 -23.96 -26.87 20.06
N CYS A 798 -23.01 -27.08 20.96
CA CYS A 798 -21.90 -28.00 20.79
C CYS A 798 -22.01 -29.13 21.82
N SER A 799 -21.57 -30.32 21.43
CA SER A 799 -21.36 -31.40 22.41
C SER A 799 -20.05 -31.17 23.14
N VAL A 800 -20.06 -31.38 24.46
CA VAL A 800 -18.84 -31.49 25.27
C VAL A 800 -18.79 -32.85 25.93
N ARG A 801 -17.59 -33.41 26.06
CA ARG A 801 -17.35 -34.77 26.57
C ARG A 801 -16.23 -34.79 27.60
N THR A 802 -16.17 -35.85 28.41
CA THR A 802 -15.04 -36.05 29.33
C THR A 802 -13.79 -36.59 28.61
N ILE A 803 -12.59 -36.19 29.04
CA ILE A 803 -11.33 -36.79 28.55
C ILE A 803 -11.34 -38.30 28.77
N SER A 804 -11.76 -38.75 29.95
CA SER A 804 -11.83 -40.18 30.27
C SER A 804 -12.78 -40.96 29.36
N GLY A 805 -13.91 -40.37 28.97
CA GLY A 805 -14.81 -40.98 27.97
C GLY A 805 -14.14 -41.19 26.62
N ILE A 806 -13.31 -40.24 26.17
CA ILE A 806 -12.53 -40.37 24.92
C ILE A 806 -11.44 -41.43 25.06
N ILE A 807 -10.75 -41.48 26.21
CA ILE A 807 -9.72 -42.49 26.52
C ILE A 807 -10.31 -43.90 26.44
N GLU A 808 -11.47 -44.12 27.05
CA GLU A 808 -12.17 -45.41 27.06
C GLU A 808 -12.63 -45.81 25.66
N GLU A 809 -13.36 -44.94 24.97
CA GLU A 809 -13.89 -45.19 23.61
C GLU A 809 -12.77 -45.56 22.62
N ASN A 810 -11.61 -44.90 22.73
CA ASN A 810 -10.51 -45.09 21.80
C ASN A 810 -9.42 -46.04 22.29
N ASN A 811 -9.64 -46.71 23.44
CA ASN A 811 -8.66 -47.61 24.08
C ASN A 811 -7.27 -46.98 24.25
N VAL A 812 -7.22 -45.71 24.67
CA VAL A 812 -5.97 -44.96 24.85
C VAL A 812 -5.24 -45.46 26.09
N LYS A 813 -4.04 -45.98 25.90
CA LYS A 813 -3.22 -46.57 26.98
C LYS A 813 -2.30 -45.57 27.65
N ARG A 814 -1.88 -44.52 26.93
CA ARG A 814 -1.03 -43.43 27.41
C ARG A 814 -1.35 -42.15 26.66
N ILE A 815 -1.10 -41.02 27.30
CA ILE A 815 -1.12 -39.68 26.72
C ILE A 815 0.23 -39.06 27.03
N ASP A 816 1.07 -38.96 26.03
CA ASP A 816 2.44 -38.48 26.17
C ASP A 816 2.47 -36.94 26.26
N MET A 817 1.44 -36.24 25.76
CA MET A 817 1.24 -34.81 25.95
C MET A 817 -0.25 -34.44 25.92
N LEU A 818 -0.71 -33.68 26.91
CA LEU A 818 -2.05 -33.09 26.93
C LEU A 818 -1.93 -31.56 26.87
N LYS A 819 -2.32 -30.97 25.75
CA LYS A 819 -2.42 -29.52 25.56
C LYS A 819 -3.85 -29.08 25.79
N ILE A 820 -4.05 -28.07 26.64
CA ILE A 820 -5.36 -27.50 26.96
C ILE A 820 -5.32 -25.99 26.77
N ASP A 821 -6.07 -25.51 25.79
CA ASP A 821 -6.20 -24.07 25.48
C ASP A 821 -7.65 -23.83 25.07
N VAL A 822 -8.50 -23.66 26.08
CA VAL A 822 -9.95 -23.61 25.93
C VAL A 822 -10.51 -22.49 26.78
N GLN A 823 -10.23 -21.25 26.38
CA GLN A 823 -10.79 -19.99 26.88
C GLN A 823 -11.78 -20.16 28.05
N LYS A 824 -11.26 -20.13 29.29
CA LYS A 824 -11.98 -20.15 30.59
C LYS A 824 -12.59 -21.49 31.03
N SER A 825 -12.42 -22.57 30.25
CA SER A 825 -12.99 -23.90 30.52
C SER A 825 -11.95 -24.94 30.95
N GLU A 826 -10.72 -24.51 31.23
CA GLU A 826 -9.58 -25.42 31.36
C GLU A 826 -9.69 -26.32 32.60
N PHE A 827 -10.22 -25.78 33.70
CA PHE A 827 -10.43 -26.54 34.92
C PHE A 827 -11.51 -27.62 34.74
N ASP A 828 -12.56 -27.35 33.95
CA ASP A 828 -13.60 -28.33 33.63
C ASP A 828 -13.01 -29.52 32.85
N VAL A 829 -12.09 -29.25 31.91
CA VAL A 829 -11.38 -30.29 31.17
C VAL A 829 -10.57 -31.20 32.11
N LEU A 830 -9.85 -30.62 33.08
CA LEU A 830 -9.09 -31.40 34.07
C LEU A 830 -9.99 -32.23 34.99
N LEU A 831 -11.15 -31.69 35.38
CA LEU A 831 -12.14 -32.42 36.19
C LEU A 831 -12.81 -33.56 35.41
N GLY A 832 -12.73 -33.55 34.07
CA GLY A 832 -13.17 -34.65 33.21
C GLY A 832 -12.20 -35.85 33.13
N ILE A 833 -11.12 -35.85 33.92
CA ILE A 833 -10.15 -36.94 34.02
C ILE A 833 -10.41 -37.75 35.30
N ASN A 834 -10.86 -38.98 35.13
CA ASN A 834 -11.05 -39.94 36.22
C ASN A 834 -9.73 -40.28 36.92
N GLU A 835 -9.80 -40.60 38.21
CA GLU A 835 -8.64 -40.94 39.06
C GLU A 835 -7.69 -41.98 38.45
N HIS A 836 -8.24 -43.00 37.78
CA HIS A 836 -7.46 -44.09 37.18
C HIS A 836 -6.79 -43.72 35.85
N ASP A 837 -7.15 -42.59 35.23
CA ASP A 837 -6.58 -42.13 33.96
C ASP A 837 -5.44 -41.12 34.15
N TRP A 838 -5.35 -40.44 35.29
CA TRP A 838 -4.23 -39.55 35.60
C TRP A 838 -2.85 -40.18 35.42
N PRO A 839 -2.60 -41.45 35.79
CA PRO A 839 -1.32 -42.12 35.53
C PRO A 839 -0.97 -42.30 34.05
N LYS A 840 -1.95 -42.20 33.13
CA LYS A 840 -1.71 -42.33 31.69
C LYS A 840 -1.09 -41.07 31.09
N ILE A 841 -1.19 -39.92 31.75
CA ILE A 841 -0.76 -38.63 31.22
C ILE A 841 0.67 -38.31 31.71
N ARG A 842 1.59 -38.10 30.77
CA ARG A 842 3.02 -37.87 31.05
C ARG A 842 3.31 -36.39 31.32
N GLN A 843 2.84 -35.51 30.45
CA GLN A 843 3.04 -34.06 30.58
C GLN A 843 1.81 -33.29 30.12
N ILE A 844 1.59 -32.11 30.70
CA ILE A 844 0.45 -31.24 30.44
C ILE A 844 0.95 -29.82 30.20
N VAL A 845 0.44 -29.17 29.16
CA VAL A 845 0.60 -27.74 28.91
C VAL A 845 -0.78 -27.11 28.86
N ILE A 846 -1.01 -26.09 29.67
CA ILE A 846 -2.33 -25.48 29.82
C ILE A 846 -2.21 -23.95 29.89
N GLU A 847 -3.00 -23.26 29.07
CA GLU A 847 -3.18 -21.81 29.12
C GLU A 847 -4.34 -21.51 30.07
N VAL A 848 -4.05 -21.04 31.29
CA VAL A 848 -5.05 -20.81 32.34
C VAL A 848 -5.47 -19.34 32.36
N HIS A 849 -6.77 -19.11 32.19
CA HIS A 849 -7.42 -17.84 32.47
C HIS A 849 -7.75 -17.74 33.96
N ASP A 850 -6.98 -16.93 34.71
CA ASP A 850 -7.09 -16.84 36.18
C ASP A 850 -8.28 -15.97 36.63
N GLU A 851 -9.48 -16.54 36.53
CA GLU A 851 -10.69 -16.00 37.13
C GLU A 851 -11.00 -16.76 38.42
N SER A 852 -11.36 -16.04 39.50
CA SER A 852 -11.77 -16.67 40.76
C SER A 852 -10.74 -17.66 41.34
N ASN A 853 -9.44 -17.36 41.21
CA ASN A 853 -8.33 -18.14 41.75
C ASN A 853 -8.15 -19.52 41.07
N ARG A 854 -8.53 -19.62 39.79
CA ARG A 854 -8.44 -20.86 38.99
C ARG A 854 -7.00 -21.33 38.81
N LEU A 855 -6.03 -20.41 38.67
CA LEU A 855 -4.62 -20.76 38.56
C LEU A 855 -4.11 -21.53 39.78
N ALA A 856 -4.51 -21.11 40.98
CA ALA A 856 -4.16 -21.80 42.22
C ALA A 856 -4.82 -23.18 42.31
N GLN A 857 -6.06 -23.33 41.83
CA GLN A 857 -6.78 -24.61 41.80
C GLN A 857 -6.13 -25.60 40.83
N VAL A 858 -5.76 -25.15 39.62
CA VAL A 858 -5.03 -25.97 38.63
C VAL A 858 -3.68 -26.41 39.19
N ASN A 859 -2.90 -25.49 39.76
CA ASN A 859 -1.61 -25.79 40.38
C ASN A 859 -1.74 -26.81 41.53
N PHE A 860 -2.73 -26.62 42.41
CA PHE A 860 -3.00 -27.55 43.50
C PHE A 860 -3.36 -28.94 43.00
N LEU A 861 -4.28 -29.03 42.03
CA LEU A 861 -4.71 -30.30 41.44
C LEU A 861 -3.53 -31.04 40.80
N LEU A 862 -2.76 -30.38 39.93
CA LEU A 862 -1.63 -30.99 39.24
C LEU A 862 -0.54 -31.47 40.22
N LYS A 863 -0.19 -30.68 41.23
CA LYS A 863 0.74 -31.12 42.28
C LYS A 863 0.20 -32.31 43.08
N ALA A 864 -1.09 -32.30 43.42
CA ALA A 864 -1.73 -33.43 44.11
C ALA A 864 -1.75 -34.72 43.26
N LYS A 865 -1.68 -34.60 41.92
CA LYS A 865 -1.55 -35.72 40.98
C LYS A 865 -0.10 -36.13 40.69
N GLY A 866 0.88 -35.52 41.37
CA GLY A 866 2.30 -35.91 41.28
C GLY A 866 3.06 -35.29 40.12
N TYR A 867 2.61 -34.14 39.60
CA TYR A 867 3.36 -33.38 38.59
C TYR A 867 4.27 -32.34 39.23
N ASP A 868 5.44 -32.15 38.62
CA ASP A 868 6.26 -30.95 38.83
C ASP A 868 5.67 -29.83 37.96
N VAL A 869 5.19 -28.78 38.62
CA VAL A 869 4.43 -27.69 37.99
C VAL A 869 5.26 -26.41 37.96
N LEU A 870 5.39 -25.83 36.77
CA LEU A 870 5.97 -24.52 36.52
C LEU A 870 4.91 -23.61 35.92
N ILE A 871 4.81 -22.39 36.46
CA ILE A 871 3.85 -21.37 36.01
C ILE A 871 4.65 -20.20 35.48
N GLU A 872 4.30 -19.73 34.29
CA GLU A 872 4.93 -18.61 33.61
C GLU A 872 3.86 -17.70 33.02
N GLN A 873 4.11 -16.39 33.02
CA GLN A 873 3.32 -15.44 32.25
C GLN A 873 4.23 -14.84 31.17
N ASP A 874 3.81 -14.97 29.91
CA ASP A 874 4.57 -14.40 28.80
C ASP A 874 4.55 -12.87 28.86
N ASN A 875 5.60 -12.22 28.37
CA ASN A 875 5.68 -10.77 28.28
C ASN A 875 4.56 -10.19 27.41
N LEU A 876 4.08 -10.95 26.41
CA LEU A 876 2.95 -10.54 25.57
C LEU A 876 1.60 -10.58 26.31
N TYR A 877 1.48 -11.40 27.36
CA TYR A 877 0.31 -11.50 28.22
C TYR A 877 0.45 -10.67 29.50
N ALA A 878 1.50 -9.84 29.63
CA ALA A 878 1.67 -8.95 30.77
C ALA A 878 0.42 -8.08 30.99
N ALA A 879 -0.01 -7.92 32.24
CA ALA A 879 -1.25 -7.21 32.60
C ALA A 879 -2.57 -7.85 32.10
N THR A 880 -2.55 -9.13 31.67
CA THR A 880 -3.75 -9.97 31.49
C THR A 880 -3.86 -11.00 32.63
N ASN A 881 -4.96 -11.75 32.69
CA ASN A 881 -5.15 -12.89 33.61
C ASN A 881 -4.68 -14.24 33.02
N ILE A 882 -4.05 -14.23 31.84
CA ILE A 882 -3.63 -15.44 31.14
C ILE A 882 -2.24 -15.89 31.61
N HIS A 883 -2.11 -17.17 31.94
CA HIS A 883 -0.87 -17.79 32.41
C HIS A 883 -0.63 -19.15 31.74
N ASN A 884 0.61 -19.44 31.37
CA ASN A 884 1.02 -20.74 30.89
C ASN A 884 1.47 -21.62 32.04
N VAL A 885 0.92 -22.83 32.14
CA VAL A 885 1.30 -23.82 33.15
C VAL A 885 1.85 -25.05 32.45
N TYR A 886 3.05 -25.44 32.86
CA TYR A 886 3.79 -26.60 32.38
C TYR A 886 3.87 -27.61 33.51
N ALA A 887 3.37 -28.82 33.29
CA ALA A 887 3.35 -29.87 34.29
C ALA A 887 3.95 -31.15 33.73
N VAL A 888 5.07 -31.59 34.29
CA VAL A 888 5.78 -32.79 33.84
C VAL A 888 5.82 -33.80 34.97
N ARG A 889 5.54 -35.07 34.65
CA ARG A 889 5.65 -36.18 35.58
C ARG A 889 7.05 -36.78 35.46
N ASN A 890 7.85 -36.70 36.52
CA ASN A 890 9.15 -37.37 36.56
C ASN A 890 8.96 -38.89 36.56
N LEU A 891 9.37 -39.56 35.49
CA LEU A 891 9.42 -41.03 35.39
C LEU A 891 10.64 -41.57 36.16
N MET A 892 10.67 -41.36 37.48
CA MET A 892 11.46 -42.18 38.40
C MET A 892 10.62 -42.51 39.63
N MET A 893 9.76 -43.52 39.47
CA MET A 893 9.55 -44.58 40.46
C MET A 893 8.93 -45.79 39.79
#